data_AF-A0A9N9GSR0-F1
#
_entry.id   AF-A0A9N9GSR0-F1
#
_cell.length_a   1.000
_cell.length_b   1.000
_cell.length_c   1.000
_cell.angle_alpha   90.00
_cell.angle_beta   90.00
_cell.angle_gamma   90.00
#
_symmetry.space_group_name_H-M   'P 1'
#
loop_
_entity.id
_entity.type
_entity.pdbx_description
1 polymer ?
#
loop_
_entity_poly.entity_id
_entity_poly.type
_entity_poly.pdbx_seq_one_letter_code
_entity_poly.pdbx_strand_id
1 'polypeptide(L)'
;YVGTSYLIMTSSPRASSTPIEFGSQYESDEESEHDLETAPFILNRGVGRDDSMSFPNTHSSKHGSWLIFKTRLRYYVPVFRWLPAYSFETFWGDFVAGITVTAILLPSCISFSVLAKLPPVHGLYSILIPGAVYVFLGTSRQLVMGPEALVSMLIGSSVAQQQKYTGHEGDVDTAIAIAGLITFFVGILTFILGIFRLGFLDSVLSRALLRGFISAVAIVIIIEQFLIMLGLTEIATLDGIGHASSTLEKFIYIITHIHQAHGLTAIVAFSSLTFLLVFRALKLKLSKHYPQAQFIPEILICVIVFTILCSFFRWYEGGVSILGQIKGGGFPSFRIPNPPAAAHYKDCFETAVLISVVGFVESIVITKTYATKYNYSVSANRELVALGAANLIGSLFQCFPAYGGMARSSINDRAGAKTQLSGLISCSFVLLCLFFLLQLFHYLPKPVLAAVVCVAALTLLHELPHDLYFMYKIRAWNDYALLFLTFFTTIFVSTEYGTLISVALSLVLVVKHSTYPRITILGRVGNTNEFKPIKDFPGEAEHIAGVLVVRIAEPLYFANTGQLKDRLRRLEEFGDMRVHPSEDARMLPIENVIFDIETMEDLDASAAQILCEIVESYHQRGVNVFFVKLHANQKKMFVRAGLWDKVGEDHFFRRISDALDLILDY
;
A
#
# COMPACT_ATOMS: atom_id res chain seq x y z
N TYR A 1 27.64 30.03 25.75
CA TYR A 1 28.93 30.40 25.13
C TYR A 1 29.11 29.59 23.86
N VAL A 2 29.37 30.29 22.74
CA VAL A 2 29.97 29.86 21.43
C VAL A 2 29.84 28.38 21.01
N GLY A 3 29.35 28.03 19.81
CA GLY A 3 28.84 28.88 18.73
C GLY A 3 28.34 28.05 17.54
N THR A 4 27.25 28.50 16.91
CA THR A 4 26.60 27.87 15.75
C THR A 4 27.19 28.35 14.43
N SER A 5 27.12 27.51 13.39
CA SER A 5 27.27 27.93 11.99
C SER A 5 26.53 26.98 11.06
N TYR A 6 25.28 27.33 10.72
CA TYR A 6 24.55 26.74 9.60
C TYR A 6 24.88 27.53 8.34
N LEU A 7 25.26 26.84 7.25
CA LEU A 7 25.62 27.48 5.99
C LEU A 7 24.57 27.15 4.91
N ILE A 8 23.56 28.01 4.79
CA ILE A 8 22.58 27.98 3.70
C ILE A 8 23.17 28.76 2.53
N MET A 9 23.54 28.07 1.45
CA MET A 9 23.98 28.70 0.20
C MET A 9 22.87 28.67 -0.85
N THR A 10 22.23 29.82 -1.05
CA THR A 10 21.46 30.13 -2.25
C THR A 10 22.41 30.52 -3.39
N SER A 11 22.08 30.17 -4.63
CA SER A 11 22.80 30.69 -5.80
C SER A 11 21.85 30.98 -6.97
N SER A 12 21.68 32.28 -7.23
CA SER A 12 21.20 32.83 -8.50
C SER A 12 21.92 34.18 -8.68
N PRO A 13 22.60 34.45 -9.81
CA PRO A 13 23.33 35.70 -9.99
C PRO A 13 22.64 36.69 -10.96
N ARG A 14 22.44 37.94 -10.47
CA ARG A 14 22.44 39.21 -11.23
C ARG A 14 21.31 39.44 -12.25
N ALA A 15 20.86 40.66 -12.56
CA ALA A 15 20.91 42.00 -11.95
C ALA A 15 19.70 42.77 -12.59
N SER A 16 19.14 43.88 -12.10
CA SER A 16 19.79 45.14 -11.69
C SER A 16 18.77 46.10 -11.04
N SER A 17 19.23 46.84 -10.03
CA SER A 17 18.95 48.26 -9.66
C SER A 17 17.92 49.06 -10.49
N THR A 18 17.12 49.99 -9.95
CA THR A 18 17.42 51.08 -8.95
C THR A 18 16.08 51.58 -8.27
N PRO A 19 16.02 52.55 -7.32
CA PRO A 19 15.26 52.38 -6.06
C PRO A 19 14.23 53.51 -5.76
N ILE A 20 13.93 53.73 -4.44
CA ILE A 20 13.27 54.91 -3.80
C ILE A 20 11.74 54.82 -3.67
N GLU A 21 11.07 55.14 -2.53
CA GLU A 21 11.39 55.21 -1.07
C GLU A 21 10.07 55.19 -0.24
N PHE A 22 10.20 55.06 1.08
CA PHE A 22 9.27 55.36 2.20
C PHE A 22 7.80 55.79 1.99
N GLY A 23 6.92 55.33 2.90
CA GLY A 23 5.66 56.01 3.20
C GLY A 23 4.65 55.20 4.05
N SER A 24 4.67 55.38 5.37
CA SER A 24 3.61 54.91 6.29
C SER A 24 2.58 56.01 6.54
N GLN A 25 1.27 55.68 6.65
CA GLN A 25 0.42 56.00 7.83
C GLN A 25 -1.04 55.55 7.68
N TYR A 26 -1.77 55.66 8.80
CA TYR A 26 -3.15 55.25 9.09
C TYR A 26 -4.18 56.36 8.79
N GLU A 27 -5.47 55.97 8.78
CA GLU A 27 -6.67 56.81 9.10
C GLU A 27 -7.03 57.96 8.10
N SER A 28 -8.29 58.36 7.87
CA SER A 28 -9.60 57.98 8.46
C SER A 28 -10.81 58.26 7.52
N ASP A 29 -11.97 57.65 7.88
CA ASP A 29 -13.38 58.06 7.73
C ASP A 29 -14.14 58.28 6.38
N GLU A 30 -15.28 57.56 6.33
CA GLU A 30 -16.66 57.91 5.90
C GLU A 30 -16.93 59.04 4.88
N GLU A 31 -17.59 58.73 3.74
CA GLU A 31 -19.06 58.88 3.59
C GLU A 31 -19.63 58.36 2.24
N SER A 32 -20.95 58.10 2.28
CA SER A 32 -21.96 57.71 1.28
C SER A 32 -21.72 57.71 -0.24
N GLU A 33 -22.15 56.57 -0.83
CA GLU A 33 -23.03 56.42 -2.00
C GLU A 33 -22.60 56.72 -3.46
N HIS A 34 -23.16 55.86 -4.31
CA HIS A 34 -23.27 55.86 -5.76
C HIS A 34 -22.07 55.45 -6.65
N ASP A 35 -22.44 54.57 -7.59
CA ASP A 35 -21.81 54.24 -8.87
C ASP A 35 -20.39 53.64 -8.85
N LEU A 36 -20.34 52.32 -9.06
CA LEU A 36 -19.30 51.69 -9.88
C LEU A 36 -19.76 50.32 -10.41
N GLU A 37 -20.46 50.37 -11.54
CA GLU A 37 -20.62 49.22 -12.42
C GLU A 37 -19.23 48.67 -12.81
N THR A 38 -19.05 47.35 -12.74
CA THR A 38 -17.83 46.70 -13.22
C THR A 38 -17.93 46.42 -14.71
N ALA A 39 -17.19 47.18 -15.52
CA ALA A 39 -17.09 46.97 -16.96
C ALA A 39 -15.72 47.47 -17.49
N PRO A 40 -15.23 46.98 -18.66
CA PRO A 40 -15.60 45.74 -19.35
C PRO A 40 -14.39 44.85 -19.71
N PHE A 41 -14.54 43.53 -19.62
CA PHE A 41 -13.70 42.62 -20.40
C PHE A 41 -14.18 42.65 -21.87
N ILE A 42 -13.27 42.86 -22.82
CA ILE A 42 -13.62 43.22 -24.20
C ILE A 42 -14.35 42.08 -24.92
N LEU A 43 -15.58 42.37 -25.34
CA LEU A 43 -16.36 41.58 -26.29
C LEU A 43 -15.67 41.51 -27.66
N ASN A 44 -15.57 40.32 -28.24
CA ASN A 44 -15.63 40.19 -29.69
C ASN A 44 -17.02 39.68 -30.08
N ARG A 45 -17.72 40.45 -30.92
CA ARG A 45 -19.12 40.17 -31.34
C ARG A 45 -19.14 39.13 -32.45
N GLY A 46 -20.11 38.21 -32.42
CA GLY A 46 -20.52 37.50 -33.63
C GLY A 46 -21.25 36.18 -33.39
N VAL A 47 -22.58 36.23 -33.34
CA VAL A 47 -23.59 35.38 -34.01
C VAL A 47 -24.92 35.53 -33.24
N GLY A 48 -26.03 35.47 -33.99
CA GLY A 48 -27.35 35.94 -33.55
C GLY A 48 -28.11 35.03 -32.58
N ARG A 49 -29.29 35.53 -32.20
CA ARG A 49 -30.32 34.83 -31.42
C ARG A 49 -30.91 33.64 -32.17
N ASP A 50 -31.61 32.83 -31.38
CA ASP A 50 -32.57 31.77 -31.73
C ASP A 50 -31.96 30.39 -31.97
N ASP A 51 -31.91 29.57 -30.92
CA ASP A 51 -32.88 28.47 -30.80
C ASP A 51 -32.82 27.79 -29.41
N SER A 52 -33.92 27.12 -29.04
CA SER A 52 -34.05 26.40 -27.78
C SER A 52 -32.93 25.36 -27.55
N MET A 53 -32.34 25.33 -26.36
CA MET A 53 -31.46 24.23 -25.92
C MET A 53 -32.28 22.95 -25.68
N SER A 54 -32.66 22.27 -26.75
CA SER A 54 -33.02 20.86 -26.70
C SER A 54 -31.78 20.06 -26.30
N PHE A 55 -31.86 19.30 -25.20
CA PHE A 55 -30.86 18.27 -24.93
C PHE A 55 -30.77 17.34 -26.16
N PRO A 56 -29.55 17.04 -26.68
CA PRO A 56 -29.43 16.30 -27.91
C PRO A 56 -29.96 14.86 -27.74
N ASN A 57 -31.07 14.56 -28.42
CA ASN A 57 -31.68 13.24 -28.43
C ASN A 57 -30.65 12.19 -28.86
N THR A 58 -30.52 11.13 -28.05
CA THR A 58 -29.44 10.13 -28.11
C THR A 58 -29.62 9.09 -29.22
N HIS A 59 -29.76 9.52 -30.47
CA HIS A 59 -29.83 8.64 -31.64
C HIS A 59 -28.50 8.53 -32.41
N SER A 60 -27.55 7.77 -31.85
CA SER A 60 -26.42 7.18 -32.60
C SER A 60 -25.86 5.93 -31.90
N SER A 61 -26.63 4.84 -31.92
CA SER A 61 -26.40 3.67 -31.05
C SER A 61 -25.20 2.77 -31.42
N LYS A 62 -24.44 3.08 -32.47
CA LYS A 62 -23.22 2.33 -32.87
C LYS A 62 -21.92 3.09 -32.62
N HIS A 63 -21.87 4.41 -32.82
CA HIS A 63 -20.66 5.20 -32.55
C HIS A 63 -20.41 5.40 -31.04
N GLY A 64 -21.48 5.56 -30.24
CA GLY A 64 -21.36 5.68 -28.78
C GLY A 64 -20.72 4.45 -28.13
N SER A 65 -21.17 3.25 -28.51
CA SER A 65 -20.71 1.98 -27.92
C SER A 65 -19.21 1.74 -28.12
N TRP A 66 -18.66 2.04 -29.31
CA TRP A 66 -17.23 1.89 -29.57
C TRP A 66 -16.38 2.93 -28.82
N LEU A 67 -16.86 4.18 -28.70
CA LEU A 67 -16.17 5.22 -27.94
C LEU A 67 -16.15 4.91 -26.43
N ILE A 68 -17.26 4.40 -25.89
CA ILE A 68 -17.37 3.91 -24.51
C ILE A 68 -16.42 2.72 -24.31
N PHE A 69 -16.39 1.75 -25.22
CA PHE A 69 -15.47 0.61 -25.17
C PHE A 69 -14.00 1.07 -25.16
N LYS A 70 -13.59 1.93 -26.11
CA LYS A 70 -12.23 2.47 -26.21
C LYS A 70 -11.81 3.24 -24.94
N THR A 71 -12.75 3.95 -24.33
CA THR A 71 -12.52 4.69 -23.07
C THR A 71 -12.36 3.75 -21.88
N ARG A 72 -13.22 2.74 -21.76
CA ARG A 72 -13.15 1.70 -20.71
C ARG A 72 -11.91 0.81 -20.86
N LEU A 73 -11.51 0.47 -22.09
CA LEU A 73 -10.34 -0.36 -22.36
C LEU A 73 -9.05 0.24 -21.78
N ARG A 74 -8.88 1.57 -21.85
CA ARG A 74 -7.77 2.31 -21.23
C ARG A 74 -7.74 2.25 -19.70
N TYR A 75 -8.87 1.93 -19.04
CA TYR A 75 -8.97 1.81 -17.59
C TYR A 75 -8.62 0.39 -17.11
N TYR A 76 -9.05 -0.64 -17.86
CA TYR A 76 -8.85 -2.06 -17.54
C TYR A 76 -7.53 -2.64 -18.06
N VAL A 77 -6.99 -2.12 -19.17
CA VAL A 77 -5.71 -2.54 -19.73
C VAL A 77 -4.82 -1.29 -19.86
N PRO A 78 -4.05 -0.94 -18.80
CA PRO A 78 -3.30 0.32 -18.71
C PRO A 78 -2.32 0.58 -19.86
N VAL A 79 -1.87 -0.45 -20.59
CA VAL A 79 -1.01 -0.30 -21.78
C VAL A 79 -1.55 0.73 -22.78
N PHE A 80 -2.86 0.74 -23.04
CA PHE A 80 -3.48 1.65 -24.01
C PHE A 80 -3.61 3.09 -23.50
N ARG A 81 -3.24 3.35 -22.23
CA ARG A 81 -3.13 4.68 -21.64
C ARG A 81 -1.69 5.22 -21.72
N TRP A 82 -0.69 4.41 -21.40
CA TRP A 82 0.71 4.88 -21.34
C TRP A 82 1.45 4.75 -22.68
N LEU A 83 1.21 3.69 -23.46
CA LEU A 83 1.92 3.45 -24.72
C LEU A 83 1.71 4.57 -25.77
N PRO A 84 0.51 5.17 -25.94
CA PRO A 84 0.33 6.30 -26.88
C PRO A 84 0.92 7.63 -26.39
N ALA A 85 1.26 7.73 -25.11
CA ALA A 85 1.89 8.91 -24.49
C ALA A 85 3.41 8.73 -24.34
N TYR A 86 3.98 7.70 -24.95
CA TYR A 86 5.37 7.32 -24.78
C TYR A 86 6.29 8.14 -25.69
N SER A 87 7.42 8.63 -25.14
CA SER A 87 8.40 9.44 -25.86
C SER A 87 9.77 8.76 -25.93
N PHE A 88 10.61 9.22 -26.86
CA PHE A 88 11.98 8.74 -26.98
C PHE A 88 12.84 9.09 -25.74
N GLU A 89 12.51 10.17 -25.03
CA GLU A 89 13.16 10.53 -23.76
C GLU A 89 12.77 9.60 -22.59
N THR A 90 11.56 9.03 -22.62
CA THR A 90 11.16 7.99 -21.66
C THR A 90 11.84 6.66 -21.95
N PHE A 91 12.10 6.34 -23.23
CA PHE A 91 12.75 5.10 -23.66
C PHE A 91 14.09 4.87 -22.98
N TRP A 92 14.97 5.88 -22.94
CA TRP A 92 16.33 5.68 -22.40
C TRP A 92 16.34 5.36 -20.89
N GLY A 93 15.44 5.98 -20.12
CA GLY A 93 15.27 5.67 -18.69
C GLY A 93 14.73 4.26 -18.45
N ASP A 94 13.69 3.86 -19.19
CA ASP A 94 13.12 2.51 -19.07
C ASP A 94 14.07 1.42 -19.59
N PHE A 95 14.89 1.71 -20.61
CA PHE A 95 15.88 0.79 -21.17
C PHE A 95 17.04 0.52 -20.21
N VAL A 96 17.65 1.59 -19.67
CA VAL A 96 18.69 1.49 -18.64
C VAL A 96 18.14 0.78 -17.40
N ALA A 97 16.92 1.08 -16.99
CA ALA A 97 16.26 0.41 -15.87
C ALA A 97 16.01 -1.08 -16.12
N GLY A 98 15.45 -1.45 -17.26
CA GLY A 98 15.16 -2.85 -17.59
C GLY A 98 16.42 -3.74 -17.58
N ILE A 99 17.53 -3.26 -18.16
CA ILE A 99 18.81 -4.00 -18.15
C ILE A 99 19.38 -4.08 -16.72
N THR A 100 19.41 -2.96 -16.01
CA THR A 100 19.94 -2.87 -14.64
C THR A 100 19.21 -3.81 -13.69
N VAL A 101 17.88 -3.88 -13.80
CA VAL A 101 17.02 -4.77 -13.02
C VAL A 101 17.25 -6.24 -13.40
N THR A 102 17.40 -6.53 -14.69
CA THR A 102 17.64 -7.91 -15.17
C THR A 102 18.93 -8.50 -14.61
N ALA A 103 20.01 -7.71 -14.55
CA ALA A 103 21.30 -8.14 -14.00
C ALA A 103 21.22 -8.65 -12.55
N ILE A 104 20.20 -8.23 -11.79
CA ILE A 104 19.94 -8.62 -10.39
C ILE A 104 18.87 -9.70 -10.31
N LEU A 105 17.85 -9.61 -11.17
CA LEU A 105 16.77 -10.59 -11.25
C LEU A 105 17.28 -11.99 -11.59
N LEU A 106 18.17 -12.14 -12.60
CA LEU A 106 18.60 -13.46 -13.06
C LEU A 106 19.14 -14.32 -11.89
N PRO A 107 20.14 -13.88 -11.10
CA PRO A 107 20.76 -14.76 -10.10
C PRO A 107 19.88 -14.97 -8.87
N SER A 108 19.13 -13.95 -8.44
CA SER A 108 18.15 -14.07 -7.35
C SER A 108 17.07 -15.09 -7.71
N CYS A 109 16.47 -15.00 -8.89
CA CYS A 109 15.39 -15.90 -9.29
C CYS A 109 15.90 -17.32 -9.55
N ILE A 110 17.14 -17.50 -10.02
CA ILE A 110 17.82 -18.82 -10.08
C ILE A 110 17.92 -19.43 -8.67
N SER A 111 18.40 -18.66 -7.69
CA SER A 111 18.47 -19.11 -6.29
C SER A 111 17.08 -19.46 -5.73
N PHE A 112 16.08 -18.67 -6.06
CA PHE A 112 14.70 -18.87 -5.62
C PHE A 112 14.05 -20.12 -6.24
N SER A 113 14.31 -20.46 -7.52
CA SER A 113 13.88 -21.78 -8.05
C SER A 113 14.48 -22.96 -7.27
N VAL A 114 15.72 -22.86 -6.80
CA VAL A 114 16.33 -23.91 -5.97
C VAL A 114 15.62 -24.03 -4.62
N LEU A 115 15.22 -22.91 -4.00
CA LEU A 115 14.38 -22.92 -2.79
C LEU A 115 13.01 -23.56 -3.04
N ALA A 116 12.43 -23.35 -4.22
CA ALA A 116 11.18 -23.99 -4.66
C ALA A 116 11.34 -25.48 -5.04
N LYS A 117 12.55 -26.05 -4.93
CA LYS A 117 12.91 -27.41 -5.40
C LYS A 117 12.67 -27.61 -6.91
N LEU A 118 12.83 -26.55 -7.69
CA LEU A 118 12.67 -26.53 -9.15
C LEU A 118 14.02 -26.32 -9.85
N PRO A 119 14.16 -26.75 -11.12
CA PRO A 119 15.34 -26.42 -11.92
C PRO A 119 15.50 -24.89 -12.09
N PRO A 120 16.74 -24.36 -12.10
CA PRO A 120 17.06 -22.94 -12.22
C PRO A 120 16.30 -22.14 -13.30
N VAL A 121 15.95 -22.80 -14.40
CA VAL A 121 15.25 -22.21 -15.54
C VAL A 121 13.84 -21.71 -15.17
N HIS A 122 13.14 -22.39 -14.25
CA HIS A 122 11.78 -22.00 -13.85
C HIS A 122 11.77 -20.66 -13.09
N GLY A 123 12.87 -20.28 -12.44
CA GLY A 123 13.05 -18.94 -11.88
C GLY A 123 13.03 -17.85 -12.95
N LEU A 124 13.61 -18.15 -14.13
CA LEU A 124 13.68 -17.23 -15.27
C LEU A 124 12.33 -17.13 -16.01
N TYR A 125 11.63 -18.26 -16.18
CA TYR A 125 10.26 -18.27 -16.72
C TYR A 125 9.31 -17.43 -15.88
N SER A 126 9.44 -17.51 -14.55
CA SER A 126 8.61 -16.78 -13.58
C SER A 126 8.92 -15.28 -13.51
N ILE A 127 10.02 -14.81 -14.11
CA ILE A 127 10.20 -13.39 -14.46
C ILE A 127 9.48 -13.12 -15.79
N LEU A 128 9.79 -13.91 -16.82
CA LEU A 128 9.42 -13.67 -18.21
C LEU A 128 7.91 -13.57 -18.42
N ILE A 129 7.15 -14.59 -18.01
CA ILE A 129 5.71 -14.69 -18.35
C ILE A 129 4.86 -13.82 -17.41
N PRO A 130 4.96 -13.91 -16.06
CA PRO A 130 4.22 -13.02 -15.18
C PRO A 130 4.57 -11.55 -15.39
N GLY A 131 5.87 -11.24 -15.59
CA GLY A 131 6.34 -9.89 -15.92
C GLY A 131 5.74 -9.37 -17.21
N ALA A 132 5.74 -10.16 -18.30
CA ALA A 132 5.14 -9.74 -19.57
C ALA A 132 3.64 -9.46 -19.43
N VAL A 133 2.88 -10.31 -18.72
CA VAL A 133 1.44 -10.06 -18.47
C VAL A 133 1.22 -8.78 -17.65
N TYR A 134 2.08 -8.54 -16.66
CA TYR A 134 2.01 -7.35 -15.81
C TYR A 134 2.28 -6.04 -16.56
N VAL A 135 3.10 -6.05 -17.62
CA VAL A 135 3.28 -4.88 -18.51
C VAL A 135 1.95 -4.41 -19.12
N PHE A 136 1.05 -5.35 -19.45
CA PHE A 136 -0.23 -5.04 -20.07
C PHE A 136 -1.30 -4.60 -19.06
N LEU A 137 -1.37 -5.26 -17.90
CA LEU A 137 -2.46 -5.13 -16.91
C LEU A 137 -2.11 -4.31 -15.66
N GLY A 138 -0.84 -4.29 -15.26
CA GLY A 138 -0.38 -3.62 -14.05
C GLY A 138 -0.55 -2.11 -14.12
N THR A 139 -1.00 -1.50 -13.02
CA THR A 139 -1.11 -0.04 -12.91
C THR A 139 0.20 0.61 -12.46
N SER A 140 1.03 -0.15 -11.73
CA SER A 140 2.47 0.09 -11.52
C SER A 140 2.80 1.49 -11.01
N ARG A 141 3.81 2.20 -11.54
CA ARG A 141 4.63 1.91 -12.75
C ARG A 141 5.97 1.21 -12.45
N GLN A 142 6.49 1.34 -11.24
CA GLN A 142 7.85 0.92 -10.86
C GLN A 142 7.95 -0.53 -10.39
N LEU A 143 6.83 -1.20 -10.06
CA LEU A 143 6.83 -2.58 -9.59
C LEU A 143 7.38 -3.51 -10.67
N VAL A 144 8.35 -4.33 -10.25
CA VAL A 144 8.93 -5.41 -11.04
C VAL A 144 8.45 -6.75 -10.49
N MET A 145 7.83 -7.57 -11.33
CA MET A 145 7.42 -8.92 -10.97
C MET A 145 8.58 -9.92 -11.03
N GLY A 146 8.51 -10.94 -10.18
CA GLY A 146 9.34 -12.13 -10.22
C GLY A 146 9.14 -13.01 -8.98
N PRO A 147 9.79 -14.18 -8.93
CA PRO A 147 9.94 -14.98 -7.71
C PRO A 147 10.40 -14.19 -6.49
N GLU A 148 9.96 -14.61 -5.30
CA GLU A 148 10.41 -14.09 -4.00
C GLU A 148 10.84 -15.24 -3.07
N ALA A 149 11.79 -14.99 -2.16
CA ALA A 149 12.44 -16.04 -1.36
C ALA A 149 11.45 -16.88 -0.54
N LEU A 150 10.57 -16.22 0.21
CA LEU A 150 9.51 -16.83 1.01
C LEU A 150 8.59 -17.71 0.17
N VAL A 151 8.00 -17.12 -0.88
CA VAL A 151 7.01 -17.79 -1.74
C VAL A 151 7.62 -19.05 -2.31
N SER A 152 8.88 -18.96 -2.75
CA SER A 152 9.68 -20.10 -3.20
C SER A 152 9.86 -21.16 -2.12
N MET A 153 10.19 -20.77 -0.89
CA MET A 153 10.36 -21.71 0.23
C MET A 153 9.05 -22.43 0.60
N LEU A 154 7.90 -21.72 0.61
CA LEU A 154 6.57 -22.32 0.84
C LEU A 154 6.19 -23.33 -0.24
N ILE A 155 6.58 -23.07 -1.49
CA ILE A 155 6.42 -24.02 -2.59
C ILE A 155 7.36 -25.20 -2.42
N GLY A 156 8.63 -24.95 -2.07
CA GLY A 156 9.63 -26.00 -1.87
C GLY A 156 9.28 -26.95 -0.72
N SER A 157 8.68 -26.45 0.37
CA SER A 157 8.17 -27.29 1.45
C SER A 157 6.93 -28.08 1.03
N SER A 158 5.99 -27.45 0.32
CA SER A 158 4.80 -28.12 -0.23
C SER A 158 5.19 -29.21 -1.24
N VAL A 159 6.04 -28.90 -2.22
CA VAL A 159 6.64 -29.85 -3.17
C VAL A 159 7.32 -31.02 -2.44
N ALA A 160 8.15 -30.76 -1.43
CA ALA A 160 8.82 -31.81 -0.66
C ALA A 160 7.82 -32.74 0.04
N GLN A 161 6.80 -32.17 0.68
CA GLN A 161 5.79 -32.90 1.41
C GLN A 161 4.95 -33.77 0.47
N GLN A 162 4.50 -33.22 -0.66
CA GLN A 162 3.68 -33.94 -1.63
C GLN A 162 4.48 -35.01 -2.41
N GLN A 163 5.75 -34.75 -2.77
CA GLN A 163 6.64 -35.77 -3.32
C GLN A 163 6.83 -36.95 -2.37
N LYS A 164 7.01 -36.67 -1.07
CA LYS A 164 7.14 -37.69 -0.02
C LYS A 164 5.87 -38.54 0.14
N TYR A 165 4.69 -37.93 0.16
CA TYR A 165 3.43 -38.68 0.24
C TYR A 165 3.14 -39.52 -1.01
N THR A 166 3.60 -39.10 -2.18
CA THR A 166 3.38 -39.81 -3.45
C THR A 166 4.47 -40.83 -3.79
N GLY A 167 5.56 -40.91 -3.01
CA GLY A 167 6.71 -41.76 -3.32
C GLY A 167 7.55 -41.30 -4.51
N HIS A 168 7.37 -40.06 -4.96
CA HIS A 168 8.09 -39.44 -6.08
C HIS A 168 9.19 -38.47 -5.57
N GLU A 169 9.90 -38.85 -4.50
CA GLU A 169 10.97 -38.03 -3.91
C GLU A 169 12.08 -37.76 -4.93
N GLY A 170 12.33 -36.47 -5.21
CA GLY A 170 13.34 -36.03 -6.17
C GLY A 170 12.86 -35.98 -7.63
N ASP A 171 11.63 -36.38 -7.95
CA ASP A 171 11.12 -36.27 -9.33
C ASP A 171 10.86 -34.80 -9.72
N VAL A 172 11.59 -34.36 -10.73
CA VAL A 172 11.57 -32.97 -11.24
C VAL A 172 10.24 -32.65 -11.93
N ASP A 173 9.65 -33.58 -12.68
CA ASP A 173 8.40 -33.31 -13.41
C ASP A 173 7.23 -33.20 -12.43
N THR A 174 7.16 -34.06 -11.41
CA THR A 174 6.20 -33.93 -10.29
C THR A 174 6.38 -32.61 -9.53
N ALA A 175 7.62 -32.18 -9.25
CA ALA A 175 7.88 -30.89 -8.59
C ALA A 175 7.34 -29.69 -9.41
N ILE A 176 7.60 -29.69 -10.73
CA ILE A 176 7.10 -28.66 -11.64
C ILE A 176 5.55 -28.68 -11.70
N ALA A 177 4.93 -29.86 -11.70
CA ALA A 177 3.49 -30.01 -11.71
C ALA A 177 2.82 -29.47 -10.44
N ILE A 178 3.36 -29.78 -9.26
CA ILE A 178 2.88 -29.27 -7.96
C ILE A 178 3.03 -27.74 -7.90
N ALA A 179 4.21 -27.21 -8.25
CA ALA A 179 4.44 -25.77 -8.27
C ALA A 179 3.50 -25.05 -9.26
N GLY A 180 3.28 -25.62 -10.45
CA GLY A 180 2.33 -25.12 -11.43
C GLY A 180 0.89 -25.11 -10.90
N LEU A 181 0.45 -26.15 -10.19
CA LEU A 181 -0.88 -26.22 -9.58
C LEU A 181 -1.07 -25.18 -8.45
N ILE A 182 -0.08 -25.03 -7.57
CA ILE A 182 -0.09 -23.96 -6.54
C ILE A 182 -0.19 -22.59 -7.23
N THR A 183 0.55 -22.38 -8.32
CA THR A 183 0.53 -21.11 -9.08
C THR A 183 -0.80 -20.85 -9.77
N PHE A 184 -1.46 -21.88 -10.27
CA PHE A 184 -2.80 -21.79 -10.82
C PHE A 184 -3.80 -21.36 -9.72
N PHE A 185 -3.74 -21.99 -8.53
CA PHE A 185 -4.60 -21.59 -7.40
C PHE A 185 -4.30 -20.17 -6.91
N VAL A 186 -3.03 -19.79 -6.82
CA VAL A 186 -2.62 -18.42 -6.48
C VAL A 186 -3.18 -17.41 -7.48
N GLY A 187 -3.04 -17.72 -8.77
CA GLY A 187 -3.55 -16.89 -9.87
C GLY A 187 -5.07 -16.72 -9.80
N ILE A 188 -5.82 -17.82 -9.71
CA ILE A 188 -7.29 -17.78 -9.71
C ILE A 188 -7.84 -17.13 -8.44
N LEU A 189 -7.28 -17.40 -7.25
CA LEU A 189 -7.68 -16.75 -6.00
C LEU A 189 -7.46 -15.24 -6.07
N THR A 190 -6.25 -14.81 -6.40
CA THR A 190 -5.89 -13.37 -6.48
C THR A 190 -6.75 -12.65 -7.54
N PHE A 191 -7.01 -13.29 -8.68
CA PHE A 191 -7.86 -12.75 -9.74
C PHE A 191 -9.34 -12.62 -9.30
N ILE A 192 -9.88 -13.64 -8.62
CA ILE A 192 -11.23 -13.62 -8.04
C ILE A 192 -11.37 -12.49 -7.03
N LEU A 193 -10.43 -12.33 -6.09
CA LEU A 193 -10.43 -11.23 -5.12
C LEU A 193 -10.49 -9.85 -5.82
N GLY A 194 -9.77 -9.70 -6.93
CA GLY A 194 -9.78 -8.49 -7.74
C GLY A 194 -11.12 -8.20 -8.44
N ILE A 195 -11.76 -9.24 -9.00
CA ILE A 195 -13.08 -9.13 -9.64
C ILE A 195 -14.17 -8.76 -8.63
N PHE A 196 -14.19 -9.42 -7.47
CA PHE A 196 -15.12 -9.12 -6.37
C PHE A 196 -14.79 -7.83 -5.60
N ARG A 197 -13.78 -7.08 -6.04
CA ARG A 197 -13.35 -5.79 -5.49
C ARG A 197 -12.89 -5.85 -4.02
N LEU A 198 -12.33 -6.98 -3.60
CA LEU A 198 -11.88 -7.25 -2.23
C LEU A 198 -10.50 -6.63 -1.89
N GLY A 199 -9.98 -5.76 -2.75
CA GLY A 199 -8.75 -4.99 -2.52
C GLY A 199 -8.86 -3.91 -1.44
N PHE A 200 -9.98 -3.77 -0.73
CA PHE A 200 -10.18 -2.82 0.39
C PHE A 200 -9.12 -2.95 1.49
N LEU A 201 -8.43 -4.09 1.58
CA LEU A 201 -7.24 -4.29 2.41
C LEU A 201 -6.20 -3.16 2.20
N ASP A 202 -6.19 -2.53 1.04
CA ASP A 202 -5.31 -1.41 0.74
C ASP A 202 -5.63 -0.14 1.56
N SER A 203 -6.91 0.18 1.81
CA SER A 203 -7.31 1.32 2.63
C SER A 203 -7.03 1.10 4.12
N VAL A 204 -6.82 -0.15 4.52
CA VAL A 204 -6.53 -0.55 5.89
C VAL A 204 -5.04 -0.39 6.24
N LEU A 205 -4.13 -0.32 5.25
CA LEU A 205 -2.69 -0.17 5.51
C LEU A 205 -2.31 1.31 5.79
N SER A 206 -2.07 1.63 7.06
CA SER A 206 -1.62 2.98 7.47
C SER A 206 -0.18 3.28 7.02
N ARG A 207 0.14 4.58 6.84
CA ARG A 207 1.50 5.01 6.45
C ARG A 207 2.57 4.57 7.46
N ALA A 208 2.26 4.59 8.75
CA ALA A 208 3.16 4.19 9.82
C ALA A 208 3.51 2.69 9.76
N LEU A 209 2.51 1.85 9.49
CA LEU A 209 2.66 0.41 9.28
C LEU A 209 3.54 0.13 8.05
N LEU A 210 3.24 0.76 6.91
CA LEU A 210 4.06 0.64 5.70
C LEU A 210 5.53 1.00 5.97
N ARG A 211 5.79 2.10 6.70
CA ARG A 211 7.16 2.53 7.05
C ARG A 211 7.86 1.56 8.00
N GLY A 212 7.16 1.03 9.00
CA GLY A 212 7.69 0.04 9.94
C GLY A 212 8.12 -1.23 9.21
N PHE A 213 7.26 -1.73 8.31
CA PHE A 213 7.53 -2.93 7.52
C PHE A 213 8.71 -2.73 6.55
N ILE A 214 8.69 -1.66 5.74
CA ILE A 214 9.77 -1.37 4.78
C ILE A 214 11.13 -1.24 5.47
N SER A 215 11.17 -0.64 6.66
CA SER A 215 12.41 -0.48 7.42
C SER A 215 12.91 -1.79 8.04
N ALA A 216 12.01 -2.66 8.49
CA ALA A 216 12.39 -3.98 8.97
C ALA A 216 12.88 -4.88 7.84
N VAL A 217 12.16 -4.97 6.72
CA VAL A 217 12.57 -5.69 5.51
C VAL A 217 13.96 -5.26 5.05
N ALA A 218 14.26 -3.97 5.09
CA ALA A 218 15.59 -3.46 4.74
C ALA A 218 16.69 -4.01 5.67
N ILE A 219 16.45 -4.11 6.98
CA ILE A 219 17.41 -4.68 7.93
C ILE A 219 17.54 -6.19 7.76
N VAL A 220 16.42 -6.92 7.57
CA VAL A 220 16.42 -8.36 7.27
C VAL A 220 17.28 -8.65 6.05
N ILE A 221 17.05 -7.94 4.94
CA ILE A 221 17.82 -8.11 3.71
C ILE A 221 19.32 -7.82 3.95
N ILE A 222 19.67 -6.76 4.69
CA ILE A 222 21.07 -6.46 5.01
C ILE A 222 21.71 -7.62 5.78
N ILE A 223 21.06 -8.14 6.82
CA ILE A 223 21.58 -9.26 7.63
C ILE A 223 21.77 -10.51 6.77
N GLU A 224 20.81 -10.86 5.91
CA GLU A 224 20.95 -11.99 4.99
C GLU A 224 22.07 -11.79 3.96
N GLN A 225 22.24 -10.57 3.42
CA GLN A 225 23.34 -10.30 2.49
C GLN A 225 24.69 -10.36 3.20
N PHE A 226 24.80 -9.96 4.47
CA PHE A 226 26.05 -10.02 5.24
C PHE A 226 26.56 -11.46 5.43
N LEU A 227 25.69 -12.46 5.60
CA LEU A 227 26.10 -13.89 5.61
C LEU A 227 26.81 -14.27 4.30
N ILE A 228 26.26 -13.87 3.15
CA ILE A 228 26.81 -14.16 1.82
C ILE A 228 28.09 -13.36 1.57
N MET A 229 28.10 -12.08 1.97
CA MET A 229 29.27 -11.19 1.83
C MET A 229 30.47 -11.67 2.64
N LEU A 230 30.26 -12.26 3.83
CA LEU A 230 31.31 -12.84 4.66
C LEU A 230 31.69 -14.27 4.25
N GLY A 231 30.94 -14.90 3.34
CA GLY A 231 31.16 -16.29 2.91
C GLY A 231 30.80 -17.32 3.98
N LEU A 232 29.96 -16.96 4.95
CA LEU A 232 29.54 -17.83 6.06
C LEU A 232 28.36 -18.74 5.70
N THR A 233 27.75 -18.57 4.52
CA THR A 233 26.50 -19.23 4.13
C THR A 233 26.56 -20.77 4.22
N GLU A 234 27.62 -21.39 3.74
CA GLU A 234 27.72 -22.86 3.72
C GLU A 234 27.86 -23.42 5.15
N ILE A 235 28.70 -22.82 5.98
CA ILE A 235 28.87 -23.19 7.40
C ILE A 235 27.55 -22.99 8.16
N ALA A 236 26.90 -21.83 7.99
CA ALA A 236 25.60 -21.54 8.60
C ALA A 236 24.56 -22.61 8.25
N THR A 237 24.47 -23.02 6.97
CA THR A 237 23.51 -24.05 6.56
C THR A 237 23.80 -25.44 7.13
N LEU A 238 25.07 -25.78 7.41
CA LEU A 238 25.45 -27.03 8.09
C LEU A 238 25.09 -27.00 9.59
N ASP A 239 25.23 -25.84 10.23
CA ASP A 239 24.84 -25.59 11.63
C ASP A 239 23.31 -25.44 11.81
N GLY A 240 22.52 -25.68 10.76
CA GLY A 240 21.06 -25.57 10.78
C GLY A 240 20.52 -24.14 10.60
N ILE A 241 21.39 -23.15 10.41
CA ILE A 241 21.02 -21.75 10.17
C ILE A 241 20.80 -21.51 8.67
N GLY A 242 19.56 -21.71 8.24
CA GLY A 242 19.13 -21.57 6.86
C GLY A 242 18.19 -20.38 6.63
N HIS A 243 17.49 -20.38 5.49
CA HIS A 243 16.50 -19.35 5.17
C HIS A 243 15.35 -19.28 6.18
N ALA A 244 14.92 -20.44 6.72
CA ALA A 244 13.85 -20.54 7.71
C ALA A 244 14.23 -20.07 9.14
N SER A 245 15.52 -19.85 9.40
CA SER A 245 16.00 -19.33 10.70
C SER A 245 15.63 -17.87 10.89
N SER A 246 15.37 -17.47 12.14
CA SER A 246 14.98 -16.09 12.44
C SER A 246 16.09 -15.10 12.10
N THR A 247 15.72 -13.84 11.84
CA THR A 247 16.69 -12.77 11.55
C THR A 247 17.66 -12.58 12.74
N LEU A 248 17.20 -12.83 13.97
CA LEU A 248 18.02 -12.80 15.17
C LEU A 248 19.06 -13.92 15.19
N GLU A 249 18.67 -15.16 14.89
CA GLU A 249 19.62 -16.29 14.79
C GLU A 249 20.72 -15.98 13.77
N LYS A 250 20.34 -15.53 12.57
CA LYS A 250 21.27 -15.13 11.51
C LYS A 250 22.23 -14.02 11.97
N PHE A 251 21.74 -13.01 12.68
CA PHE A 251 22.55 -11.90 13.21
C PHE A 251 23.51 -12.33 14.32
N ILE A 252 23.04 -13.12 15.29
CA ILE A 252 23.85 -13.68 16.38
C ILE A 252 24.94 -14.60 15.79
N TYR A 253 24.60 -15.40 14.78
CA TYR A 253 25.54 -16.26 14.08
C TYR A 253 26.64 -15.47 13.38
N ILE A 254 26.30 -14.40 12.63
CA ILE A 254 27.29 -13.50 12.03
C ILE A 254 28.28 -12.99 13.09
N ILE A 255 27.80 -12.50 14.23
CA ILE A 255 28.68 -11.94 15.28
C ILE A 255 29.58 -13.01 15.90
N THR A 256 29.02 -14.17 16.22
CA THR A 256 29.76 -15.27 16.87
C THR A 256 30.76 -15.93 15.93
N HIS A 257 30.42 -16.12 14.66
CA HIS A 257 31.21 -16.84 13.66
C HIS A 257 31.99 -15.91 12.71
N ILE A 258 32.05 -14.60 12.97
CA ILE A 258 32.80 -13.62 12.15
C ILE A 258 34.28 -14.00 11.95
N HIS A 259 34.87 -14.72 12.92
CA HIS A 259 36.24 -15.22 12.88
C HIS A 259 36.46 -16.34 11.85
N GLN A 260 35.38 -16.95 11.33
CA GLN A 260 35.39 -18.00 10.31
C GLN A 260 35.08 -17.45 8.90
N ALA A 261 34.95 -16.12 8.75
CA ALA A 261 34.60 -15.49 7.48
C ALA A 261 35.66 -15.77 6.40
N HIS A 262 35.22 -16.11 5.20
CA HIS A 262 36.11 -16.41 4.08
C HIS A 262 36.71 -15.13 3.51
N GLY A 263 38.00 -14.88 3.82
CA GLY A 263 38.66 -13.60 3.55
C GLY A 263 38.58 -13.11 2.10
N LEU A 264 38.76 -13.98 1.11
CA LEU A 264 38.69 -13.60 -0.30
C LEU A 264 37.25 -13.22 -0.71
N THR A 265 36.26 -13.96 -0.21
CA THR A 265 34.84 -13.63 -0.38
C THR A 265 34.50 -12.26 0.21
N ALA A 266 34.94 -11.99 1.45
CA ALA A 266 34.75 -10.70 2.10
C ALA A 266 35.41 -9.55 1.33
N ILE A 267 36.65 -9.72 0.85
CA ILE A 267 37.34 -8.70 0.05
C ILE A 267 36.57 -8.40 -1.24
N VAL A 268 36.10 -9.41 -1.97
CA VAL A 268 35.30 -9.23 -3.20
C VAL A 268 33.95 -8.56 -2.90
N ALA A 269 33.30 -8.92 -1.81
CA ALA A 269 32.03 -8.32 -1.37
C ALA A 269 32.18 -6.85 -0.97
N PHE A 270 33.12 -6.52 -0.09
CA PHE A 270 33.30 -5.16 0.40
C PHE A 270 33.94 -4.24 -0.65
N SER A 271 34.78 -4.75 -1.55
CA SER A 271 35.29 -3.96 -2.69
C SER A 271 34.19 -3.65 -3.72
N SER A 272 33.31 -4.60 -4.04
CA SER A 272 32.15 -4.34 -4.92
C SER A 272 31.10 -3.43 -4.26
N LEU A 273 30.85 -3.56 -2.96
CA LEU A 273 30.04 -2.60 -2.19
C LEU A 273 30.65 -1.20 -2.22
N THR A 274 31.95 -1.07 -1.95
CA THR A 274 32.67 0.21 -1.98
C THR A 274 32.64 0.82 -3.38
N PHE A 275 32.86 0.01 -4.42
CA PHE A 275 32.74 0.43 -5.82
C PHE A 275 31.37 1.04 -6.08
N LEU A 276 30.27 0.35 -5.74
CA LEU A 276 28.91 0.85 -5.94
C LEU A 276 28.64 2.17 -5.19
N LEU A 277 29.06 2.27 -3.93
CA LEU A 277 28.85 3.47 -3.11
C LEU A 277 29.67 4.66 -3.64
N VAL A 278 30.93 4.46 -4.01
CA VAL A 278 31.80 5.49 -4.60
C VAL A 278 31.27 5.91 -5.97
N PHE A 279 30.95 4.97 -6.86
CA PHE A 279 30.44 5.25 -8.20
C PHE A 279 29.11 6.01 -8.14
N ARG A 280 28.25 5.70 -7.17
CA ARG A 280 27.02 6.45 -6.90
C ARG A 280 27.29 7.86 -6.38
N ALA A 281 28.24 8.04 -5.45
CA ALA A 281 28.60 9.37 -4.96
C ALA A 281 29.19 10.25 -6.09
N LEU A 282 30.00 9.66 -6.98
CA LEU A 282 30.50 10.29 -8.19
C LEU A 282 29.36 10.63 -9.16
N LYS A 283 28.45 9.69 -9.45
CA LYS A 283 27.25 9.89 -10.28
C LYS A 283 26.39 11.04 -9.79
N LEU A 284 26.15 11.15 -8.47
CA LEU A 284 25.39 12.25 -7.87
C LEU A 284 26.10 13.62 -7.99
N LYS A 285 27.43 13.67 -7.90
CA LYS A 285 28.21 14.91 -8.14
C LYS A 285 28.23 15.29 -9.62
N LEU A 286 28.44 14.30 -10.50
CA LEU A 286 28.57 14.50 -11.94
C LEU A 286 27.24 14.87 -12.59
N SER A 287 26.12 14.29 -12.14
CA SER A 287 24.77 14.60 -12.60
C SER A 287 24.37 16.08 -12.42
N LYS A 288 25.00 16.80 -11.47
CA LYS A 288 24.80 18.25 -11.31
C LYS A 288 25.38 19.08 -12.46
N HIS A 289 26.41 18.58 -13.15
CA HIS A 289 27.09 19.25 -14.26
C HIS A 289 26.72 18.65 -15.62
N TYR A 290 26.49 17.34 -15.66
CA TYR A 290 26.16 16.57 -16.87
C TYR A 290 24.91 15.72 -16.59
N PRO A 291 23.69 16.21 -16.94
CA PRO A 291 22.44 15.49 -16.70
C PRO A 291 22.39 14.08 -17.32
N GLN A 292 23.19 13.81 -18.35
CA GLN A 292 23.30 12.50 -18.99
C GLN A 292 23.92 11.43 -18.06
N ALA A 293 24.73 11.83 -17.07
CA ALA A 293 25.39 10.89 -16.14
C ALA A 293 24.40 10.10 -15.26
N GLN A 294 23.15 10.55 -15.13
CA GLN A 294 22.10 9.82 -14.41
C GLN A 294 21.79 8.43 -15.02
N PHE A 295 22.04 8.25 -16.32
CA PHE A 295 21.73 7.03 -17.07
C PHE A 295 22.87 6.00 -17.10
N ILE A 296 23.98 6.24 -16.41
CA ILE A 296 25.06 5.24 -16.30
C ILE A 296 24.56 4.09 -15.41
N PRO A 297 24.55 2.82 -15.87
CA PRO A 297 24.06 1.69 -15.07
C PRO A 297 25.17 1.15 -14.15
N GLU A 298 25.39 1.80 -13.00
CA GLU A 298 26.50 1.49 -12.09
C GLU A 298 26.51 0.03 -11.60
N ILE A 299 25.33 -0.57 -11.45
CA ILE A 299 25.18 -1.97 -11.03
C ILE A 299 25.62 -2.93 -12.15
N LEU A 300 25.20 -2.68 -13.39
CA LEU A 300 25.59 -3.50 -14.54
C LEU A 300 27.11 -3.45 -14.74
N ILE A 301 27.70 -2.26 -14.63
CA ILE A 301 29.16 -2.06 -14.70
C ILE A 301 29.85 -2.85 -13.59
N CYS A 302 29.37 -2.78 -12.35
CA CYS A 302 29.90 -3.56 -11.23
C CYS A 302 29.86 -5.08 -11.52
N VAL A 303 28.69 -5.59 -11.92
CA VAL A 303 28.49 -7.02 -12.27
C VAL A 303 29.44 -7.46 -13.37
N ILE A 304 29.58 -6.70 -14.46
CA ILE A 304 30.48 -7.03 -15.58
C ILE A 304 31.94 -7.01 -15.11
N VAL A 305 32.39 -5.94 -14.46
CA VAL A 305 33.79 -5.78 -14.01
C VAL A 305 34.18 -6.92 -13.07
N PHE A 306 33.40 -7.19 -12.02
CA PHE A 306 33.75 -8.23 -11.05
C PHE A 306 33.61 -9.66 -11.62
N THR A 307 32.76 -9.88 -12.64
CA THR A 307 32.72 -11.17 -13.37
C THR A 307 34.00 -11.39 -14.18
N ILE A 308 34.47 -10.36 -14.90
CA ILE A 308 35.73 -10.41 -15.66
C ILE A 308 36.92 -10.62 -14.72
N LEU A 309 36.98 -9.89 -13.59
CA LEU A 309 38.02 -10.05 -12.59
C LEU A 309 38.00 -11.46 -11.95
N CYS A 310 36.82 -12.01 -11.64
CA CYS A 310 36.69 -13.37 -11.12
C CYS A 310 37.20 -14.43 -12.10
N SER A 311 36.88 -14.27 -13.39
CA SER A 311 37.37 -15.17 -14.45
C SER A 311 38.89 -15.06 -14.63
N PHE A 312 39.43 -13.84 -14.66
CA PHE A 312 40.87 -13.59 -14.88
C PHE A 312 41.75 -14.03 -13.69
N PHE A 313 41.38 -13.63 -12.47
CA PHE A 313 42.09 -13.99 -11.23
C PHE A 313 41.66 -15.33 -10.63
N ARG A 314 40.73 -16.03 -11.27
CA ARG A 314 40.23 -17.36 -10.89
C ARG A 314 39.80 -17.47 -9.42
N TRP A 315 39.09 -16.46 -8.90
CA TRP A 315 38.66 -16.44 -7.50
C TRP A 315 37.82 -17.66 -7.09
N TYR A 316 37.19 -18.34 -8.05
CA TYR A 316 36.47 -19.60 -7.85
C TYR A 316 37.39 -20.77 -7.43
N GLU A 317 38.66 -20.79 -7.86
CA GLU A 317 39.67 -21.77 -7.40
C GLU A 317 40.10 -21.46 -5.96
N GLY A 318 40.06 -20.19 -5.58
CA GLY A 318 40.28 -19.69 -4.21
C GLY A 318 39.05 -19.72 -3.31
N GLY A 319 38.04 -20.56 -3.60
CA GLY A 319 36.88 -20.77 -2.72
C GLY A 319 35.74 -19.74 -2.81
N VAL A 320 35.78 -18.76 -3.73
CA VAL A 320 34.64 -17.84 -3.89
C VAL A 320 33.50 -18.53 -4.64
N SER A 321 32.34 -18.63 -3.99
CA SER A 321 31.12 -19.18 -4.59
C SER A 321 30.66 -18.34 -5.81
N ILE A 322 30.73 -18.94 -6.99
CA ILE A 322 30.22 -18.40 -8.25
C ILE A 322 28.81 -18.94 -8.58
N LEU A 323 28.15 -18.36 -9.58
CA LEU A 323 26.82 -18.79 -10.02
C LEU A 323 26.82 -20.18 -10.69
N GLY A 324 27.89 -20.53 -11.42
CA GLY A 324 28.07 -21.86 -12.01
C GLY A 324 27.36 -22.06 -13.36
N GLN A 325 27.36 -23.29 -13.88
CA GLN A 325 26.72 -23.59 -15.18
C GLN A 325 25.20 -23.72 -15.04
N ILE A 326 24.47 -22.93 -15.81
CA ILE A 326 23.01 -23.02 -15.94
C ILE A 326 22.69 -23.49 -17.36
N LYS A 327 21.99 -24.61 -17.49
CA LYS A 327 21.48 -25.06 -18.79
C LYS A 327 20.35 -24.13 -19.23
N GLY A 328 20.43 -23.59 -20.44
CA GLY A 328 19.33 -22.84 -21.05
C GLY A 328 18.15 -23.77 -21.36
N GLY A 329 16.92 -23.27 -21.16
CA GLY A 329 15.68 -24.01 -21.48
C GLY A 329 14.95 -23.53 -22.74
N GLY A 330 15.41 -22.45 -23.37
CA GLY A 330 14.69 -21.79 -24.46
C GLY A 330 13.46 -21.01 -23.97
N PHE A 331 12.42 -20.92 -24.80
CA PHE A 331 11.14 -20.32 -24.43
C PHE A 331 10.28 -21.36 -23.66
N PRO A 332 9.58 -20.98 -22.58
CA PRO A 332 8.76 -21.93 -21.82
C PRO A 332 7.67 -22.54 -22.69
N SER A 333 7.59 -23.87 -22.73
CA SER A 333 6.53 -24.57 -23.46
C SER A 333 5.19 -24.42 -22.73
N PHE A 334 4.12 -24.17 -23.49
CA PHE A 334 2.75 -24.27 -22.96
C PHE A 334 2.51 -25.71 -22.50
N ARG A 335 2.29 -25.90 -21.21
CA ARG A 335 1.92 -27.18 -20.58
C ARG A 335 0.92 -26.89 -19.48
N ILE A 336 -0.27 -27.48 -19.58
CA ILE A 336 -1.18 -27.57 -18.43
C ILE A 336 -0.48 -28.48 -17.40
N PRO A 337 -0.26 -28.04 -16.15
CA PRO A 337 0.31 -28.90 -15.12
C PRO A 337 -0.57 -30.14 -14.96
N ASN A 338 -0.01 -31.33 -15.21
CA ASN A 338 -0.75 -32.57 -15.01
C ASN A 338 -0.94 -32.76 -13.51
N PRO A 339 -2.17 -32.66 -12.97
CA PRO A 339 -2.34 -32.56 -11.54
C PRO A 339 -1.97 -33.89 -10.85
N PRO A 340 -1.35 -33.85 -9.66
CA PRO A 340 -1.21 -35.03 -8.82
C PRO A 340 -2.58 -35.58 -8.43
N ALA A 341 -2.61 -36.77 -7.82
CA ALA A 341 -3.85 -37.43 -7.40
C ALA A 341 -4.77 -36.50 -6.57
N ALA A 342 -6.09 -36.68 -6.67
CA ALA A 342 -7.08 -35.73 -6.15
C ALA A 342 -6.93 -35.36 -4.66
N ALA A 343 -6.29 -36.23 -3.85
CA ALA A 343 -5.99 -35.98 -2.44
C ALA A 343 -5.15 -34.70 -2.19
N HIS A 344 -4.27 -34.32 -3.12
CA HIS A 344 -3.26 -33.27 -2.91
C HIS A 344 -3.76 -31.84 -3.20
N TYR A 345 -4.99 -31.71 -3.71
CA TYR A 345 -5.58 -30.42 -4.08
C TYR A 345 -5.78 -29.51 -2.87
N LYS A 346 -6.17 -30.07 -1.71
CA LYS A 346 -6.43 -29.33 -0.48
C LYS A 346 -5.17 -28.64 0.05
N ASP A 347 -4.07 -29.39 0.21
CA ASP A 347 -2.80 -28.87 0.72
C ASP A 347 -2.19 -27.82 -0.22
N CYS A 348 -2.27 -28.05 -1.54
CA CYS A 348 -1.85 -27.07 -2.54
C CYS A 348 -2.69 -25.80 -2.48
N PHE A 349 -4.00 -25.92 -2.24
CA PHE A 349 -4.91 -24.80 -2.09
C PHE A 349 -4.65 -24.00 -0.80
N GLU A 350 -4.44 -24.67 0.34
CA GLU A 350 -4.07 -24.01 1.60
C GLU A 350 -2.75 -23.24 1.47
N THR A 351 -1.75 -23.85 0.83
CA THR A 351 -0.47 -23.19 0.47
C THR A 351 -0.71 -21.98 -0.42
N ALA A 352 -1.58 -22.11 -1.43
CA ALA A 352 -1.90 -21.04 -2.37
C ALA A 352 -2.67 -19.87 -1.72
N VAL A 353 -3.55 -20.11 -0.74
CA VAL A 353 -4.23 -19.05 0.02
C VAL A 353 -3.20 -18.20 0.78
N LEU A 354 -2.26 -18.83 1.48
CA LEU A 354 -1.19 -18.13 2.20
C LEU A 354 -0.33 -17.28 1.25
N ILE A 355 0.13 -17.87 0.15
CA ILE A 355 0.93 -17.17 -0.87
C ILE A 355 0.15 -16.01 -1.51
N SER A 356 -1.14 -16.19 -1.78
CA SER A 356 -2.01 -15.15 -2.35
C SER A 356 -2.12 -13.92 -1.46
N VAL A 357 -2.31 -14.12 -0.15
CA VAL A 357 -2.41 -13.02 0.82
C VAL A 357 -1.07 -12.30 0.96
N VAL A 358 0.01 -13.03 1.23
CA VAL A 358 1.33 -12.41 1.49
C VAL A 358 1.84 -11.67 0.25
N GLY A 359 1.85 -12.34 -0.91
CA GLY A 359 2.36 -11.74 -2.15
C GLY A 359 1.53 -10.53 -2.63
N PHE A 360 0.21 -10.53 -2.40
CA PHE A 360 -0.61 -9.34 -2.65
C PHE A 360 -0.25 -8.20 -1.69
N VAL A 361 -0.12 -8.47 -0.38
CA VAL A 361 0.25 -7.45 0.63
C VAL A 361 1.59 -6.81 0.28
N GLU A 362 2.61 -7.59 -0.05
CA GLU A 362 3.92 -7.06 -0.48
C GLU A 362 3.79 -6.22 -1.76
N SER A 363 3.05 -6.70 -2.76
CA SER A 363 2.86 -6.00 -4.03
C SER A 363 2.11 -4.68 -3.89
N ILE A 364 1.09 -4.61 -3.03
CA ILE A 364 0.33 -3.36 -2.80
C ILE A 364 1.13 -2.36 -1.94
N VAL A 365 1.95 -2.82 -0.99
CA VAL A 365 2.93 -1.99 -0.25
C VAL A 365 3.86 -1.28 -1.23
N ILE A 366 4.57 -2.05 -2.08
CA ILE A 366 5.47 -1.54 -3.13
C ILE A 366 4.75 -0.49 -3.98
N THR A 367 3.57 -0.86 -4.48
CA THR A 367 2.85 -0.06 -5.44
C THR A 367 2.34 1.24 -4.83
N LYS A 368 1.87 1.24 -3.57
CA LYS A 368 1.50 2.46 -2.85
C LYS A 368 2.69 3.36 -2.54
N THR A 369 3.86 2.81 -2.25
CA THR A 369 5.09 3.60 -2.05
C THR A 369 5.42 4.42 -3.29
N TYR A 370 5.46 3.81 -4.48
CA TYR A 370 5.77 4.54 -5.72
C TYR A 370 4.62 5.43 -6.22
N ALA A 371 3.36 5.01 -6.04
CA ALA A 371 2.18 5.83 -6.32
C ALA A 371 2.20 7.15 -5.53
N THR A 372 2.52 7.07 -4.23
CA THR A 372 2.67 8.24 -3.36
C THR A 372 3.88 9.07 -3.76
N LYS A 373 5.03 8.45 -4.02
CA LYS A 373 6.28 9.14 -4.39
C LYS A 373 6.15 9.98 -5.68
N TYR A 374 5.40 9.49 -6.67
CA TYR A 374 5.23 10.14 -7.97
C TYR A 374 3.83 10.72 -8.21
N ASN A 375 3.03 10.88 -7.15
CA ASN A 375 1.70 11.50 -7.21
C ASN A 375 0.78 10.93 -8.32
N TYR A 376 0.69 9.61 -8.42
CA TYR A 376 -0.27 8.95 -9.32
C TYR A 376 -1.14 7.94 -8.55
N SER A 377 -2.34 7.66 -9.06
CA SER A 377 -3.29 6.76 -8.40
C SER A 377 -3.16 5.31 -8.88
N VAL A 378 -3.27 4.38 -7.92
CA VAL A 378 -3.32 2.93 -8.13
C VAL A 378 -4.61 2.42 -7.51
N SER A 379 -5.24 1.42 -8.14
CA SER A 379 -6.37 0.71 -7.56
C SER A 379 -5.95 -0.70 -7.19
N ALA A 380 -6.03 -1.05 -5.91
CA ALA A 380 -5.71 -2.38 -5.40
C ALA A 380 -6.51 -3.50 -6.10
N ASN A 381 -7.76 -3.25 -6.47
CA ASN A 381 -8.58 -4.19 -7.25
C ASN A 381 -8.00 -4.48 -8.64
N ARG A 382 -7.40 -3.49 -9.30
CA ARG A 382 -6.73 -3.69 -10.59
C ARG A 382 -5.37 -4.38 -10.44
N GLU A 383 -4.66 -4.13 -9.34
CA GLU A 383 -3.45 -4.89 -8.99
C GLU A 383 -3.76 -6.36 -8.70
N LEU A 384 -4.82 -6.67 -7.93
CA LEU A 384 -5.30 -8.05 -7.74
C LEU A 384 -5.61 -8.75 -9.07
N VAL A 385 -6.33 -8.09 -9.98
CA VAL A 385 -6.60 -8.64 -11.32
C VAL A 385 -5.30 -8.84 -12.12
N ALA A 386 -4.36 -7.89 -12.09
CA ALA A 386 -3.11 -7.96 -12.83
C ALA A 386 -2.17 -9.07 -12.30
N LEU A 387 -1.96 -9.14 -10.99
CA LEU A 387 -1.15 -10.14 -10.31
C LEU A 387 -1.77 -11.54 -10.43
N GLY A 388 -3.09 -11.63 -10.30
CA GLY A 388 -3.83 -12.88 -10.48
C GLY A 388 -3.74 -13.40 -11.92
N ALA A 389 -3.96 -12.54 -12.91
CA ALA A 389 -3.81 -12.90 -14.33
C ALA A 389 -2.36 -13.27 -14.69
N ALA A 390 -1.37 -12.56 -14.14
CA ALA A 390 0.06 -12.85 -14.35
C ALA A 390 0.44 -14.24 -13.87
N ASN A 391 -0.01 -14.63 -12.67
CA ASN A 391 0.24 -15.96 -12.12
C ASN A 391 -0.62 -17.04 -12.80
N LEU A 392 -1.89 -16.77 -13.11
CA LEU A 392 -2.78 -17.70 -13.81
C LEU A 392 -2.27 -18.05 -15.22
N ILE A 393 -1.74 -17.07 -15.96
CA ILE A 393 -1.10 -17.33 -17.25
C ILE A 393 0.26 -18.00 -17.01
N GLY A 394 1.06 -17.54 -16.05
CA GLY A 394 2.34 -18.14 -15.69
C GLY A 394 2.27 -19.64 -15.40
N SER A 395 1.23 -20.12 -14.71
CA SER A 395 1.07 -21.55 -14.41
C SER A 395 0.98 -22.44 -15.66
N LEU A 396 0.49 -21.90 -16.78
CA LEU A 396 0.39 -22.60 -18.07
C LEU A 396 1.74 -22.69 -18.81
N PHE A 397 2.74 -21.95 -18.34
CA PHE A 397 4.10 -21.88 -18.87
C PHE A 397 5.14 -22.39 -17.86
N GLN A 398 4.73 -23.29 -16.97
CA GLN A 398 5.58 -23.90 -15.93
C GLN A 398 6.28 -22.87 -15.02
N CYS A 399 5.70 -21.68 -14.85
CA CYS A 399 6.16 -20.71 -13.87
C CYS A 399 5.68 -21.12 -12.48
N PHE A 400 6.40 -20.66 -11.46
CA PHE A 400 5.91 -20.62 -10.09
C PHE A 400 5.49 -19.17 -9.74
N PRO A 401 4.80 -18.91 -8.61
CA PRO A 401 4.18 -17.63 -8.34
C PRO A 401 5.21 -16.50 -8.22
N ALA A 402 4.88 -15.40 -8.88
CA ALA A 402 5.65 -14.18 -8.90
C ALA A 402 4.84 -13.01 -8.32
N TYR A 403 5.53 -12.06 -7.70
CA TYR A 403 4.96 -10.87 -7.06
C TYR A 403 5.87 -9.66 -7.24
N GLY A 404 5.44 -8.48 -6.77
CA GLY A 404 6.33 -7.33 -6.65
C GLY A 404 7.41 -7.58 -5.60
N GLY A 405 8.66 -7.23 -5.90
CA GLY A 405 9.77 -7.26 -4.92
C GLY A 405 10.28 -5.85 -4.59
N MET A 406 10.41 -5.53 -3.30
CA MET A 406 10.80 -4.17 -2.84
C MET A 406 12.18 -3.75 -3.36
N ALA A 407 13.20 -4.63 -3.23
CA ALA A 407 14.57 -4.33 -3.65
C ALA A 407 14.67 -4.08 -5.17
N ARG A 408 14.14 -5.00 -5.99
CA ARG A 408 14.15 -4.87 -7.46
C ARG A 408 13.36 -3.65 -7.96
N SER A 409 12.21 -3.34 -7.35
CA SER A 409 11.41 -2.17 -7.73
C SER A 409 12.10 -0.84 -7.36
N SER A 410 12.83 -0.81 -6.24
CA SER A 410 13.67 0.33 -5.81
C SER A 410 14.87 0.57 -6.75
N ILE A 411 15.41 -0.49 -7.34
CA ILE A 411 16.47 -0.38 -8.35
C ILE A 411 15.89 0.08 -9.69
N ASN A 412 14.75 -0.49 -10.12
CA ASN A 412 14.02 -0.08 -11.34
C ASN A 412 13.74 1.43 -11.34
N ASP A 413 13.13 1.89 -10.24
CA ASP A 413 12.86 3.30 -9.97
C ASP A 413 14.08 4.21 -10.17
N ARG A 414 15.22 3.87 -9.55
CA ARG A 414 16.43 4.72 -9.57
C ARG A 414 17.26 4.64 -10.83
N ALA A 415 17.19 3.53 -11.54
CA ALA A 415 17.79 3.41 -12.86
C ALA A 415 17.03 4.26 -13.92
N GLY A 416 15.87 4.81 -13.55
CA GLY A 416 15.14 5.81 -14.34
C GLY A 416 13.81 5.33 -14.89
N ALA A 417 13.23 4.25 -14.35
CA ALA A 417 11.96 3.72 -14.84
C ALA A 417 10.80 4.71 -14.65
N LYS A 418 10.21 5.10 -15.78
CA LYS A 418 9.04 5.99 -15.88
C LYS A 418 7.78 5.23 -16.27
N THR A 419 7.89 4.08 -16.94
CA THR A 419 6.75 3.25 -17.36
C THR A 419 7.02 1.74 -17.22
N GLN A 420 5.99 0.93 -17.44
CA GLN A 420 6.10 -0.52 -17.50
C GLN A 420 6.93 -1.05 -18.69
N LEU A 421 7.39 -0.19 -19.61
CA LEU A 421 8.32 -0.63 -20.65
C LEU A 421 9.65 -1.16 -20.05
N SER A 422 10.08 -0.70 -18.86
CA SER A 422 11.27 -1.26 -18.22
C SER A 422 11.08 -2.74 -17.85
N GLY A 423 9.86 -3.13 -17.46
CA GLY A 423 9.46 -4.52 -17.26
C GLY A 423 9.51 -5.33 -18.55
N LEU A 424 9.01 -4.78 -19.67
CA LEU A 424 9.06 -5.46 -20.98
C LEU A 424 10.50 -5.64 -21.48
N ILE A 425 11.34 -4.62 -21.29
CA ILE A 425 12.76 -4.67 -21.63
C ILE A 425 13.47 -5.71 -20.76
N SER A 426 13.14 -5.78 -19.46
CA SER A 426 13.67 -6.84 -18.58
C SER A 426 13.24 -8.24 -19.04
N CYS A 427 11.97 -8.45 -19.36
CA CYS A 427 11.47 -9.71 -19.94
C CYS A 427 12.21 -10.08 -21.24
N SER A 428 12.45 -9.10 -22.12
CA SER A 428 13.19 -9.28 -23.38
C SER A 428 14.66 -9.66 -23.15
N PHE A 429 15.31 -9.06 -22.14
CA PHE A 429 16.67 -9.42 -21.75
C PHE A 429 16.74 -10.79 -21.07
N VAL A 430 15.77 -11.19 -20.23
CA VAL A 430 15.69 -12.55 -19.68
C VAL A 430 15.52 -13.58 -20.81
N LEU A 431 14.68 -13.30 -21.80
CA LEU A 431 14.53 -14.15 -22.99
C LEU A 431 15.84 -14.29 -23.77
N LEU A 432 16.55 -13.19 -23.99
CA LEU A 432 17.86 -13.20 -24.66
C LEU A 432 18.91 -13.96 -23.83
N CYS A 433 18.85 -13.89 -22.49
CA CYS A 433 19.70 -14.70 -21.61
C CYS A 433 19.42 -16.20 -21.73
N LEU A 434 18.13 -16.60 -21.74
CA LEU A 434 17.69 -18.00 -21.85
C LEU A 434 18.22 -18.71 -23.11
N PHE A 435 18.42 -17.97 -24.20
CA PHE A 435 19.00 -18.50 -25.45
C PHE A 435 20.51 -18.34 -25.57
N PHE A 436 21.11 -17.23 -25.08
CA PHE A 436 22.49 -16.88 -25.43
C PHE A 436 23.40 -16.52 -24.23
N LEU A 437 22.95 -15.66 -23.31
CA LEU A 437 23.87 -15.05 -22.32
C LEU A 437 24.10 -15.89 -21.05
N LEU A 438 23.34 -16.97 -20.80
CA LEU A 438 23.49 -17.77 -19.56
C LEU A 438 24.91 -18.29 -19.31
N GLN A 439 25.68 -18.57 -20.37
CA GLN A 439 27.08 -19.01 -20.26
C GLN A 439 28.00 -17.90 -19.73
N LEU A 440 27.72 -16.63 -20.02
CA LEU A 440 28.54 -15.48 -19.58
C LEU A 440 28.45 -15.26 -18.06
N PHE A 441 27.34 -15.65 -17.45
CA PHE A 441 27.14 -15.53 -16.00
C PHE A 441 27.83 -16.65 -15.20
N HIS A 442 28.52 -17.60 -15.83
CA HIS A 442 29.16 -18.72 -15.15
C HIS A 442 30.11 -18.28 -14.01
N TYR A 443 30.99 -17.31 -14.31
CA TYR A 443 31.97 -16.76 -13.37
C TYR A 443 31.44 -15.61 -12.49
N LEU A 444 30.13 -15.35 -12.47
CA LEU A 444 29.56 -14.27 -11.65
C LEU A 444 29.67 -14.62 -10.15
N PRO A 445 30.39 -13.83 -9.32
CA PRO A 445 30.50 -14.12 -7.89
C PRO A 445 29.20 -13.83 -7.15
N LYS A 446 28.71 -14.79 -6.36
CA LYS A 446 27.59 -14.57 -5.42
C LYS A 446 27.79 -13.37 -4.46
N PRO A 447 29.01 -13.09 -3.94
CA PRO A 447 29.20 -11.98 -3.01
C PRO A 447 29.01 -10.58 -3.62
N VAL A 448 29.21 -10.44 -4.94
CA VAL A 448 28.94 -9.18 -5.67
C VAL A 448 27.44 -8.90 -5.73
N LEU A 449 26.64 -9.94 -5.91
CA LEU A 449 25.18 -9.84 -5.91
C LEU A 449 24.65 -9.46 -4.53
N ALA A 450 25.21 -10.05 -3.47
CA ALA A 450 24.89 -9.67 -2.10
C ALA A 450 25.24 -8.19 -1.82
N ALA A 451 26.38 -7.71 -2.29
CA ALA A 451 26.73 -6.28 -2.20
C ALA A 451 25.72 -5.37 -2.93
N VAL A 452 25.28 -5.74 -4.14
CA VAL A 452 24.25 -4.99 -4.90
C VAL A 452 22.92 -4.94 -4.15
N VAL A 453 22.44 -6.08 -3.64
CA VAL A 453 21.18 -6.17 -2.88
C VAL A 453 21.29 -5.40 -1.56
N CYS A 454 22.45 -5.42 -0.89
CA CYS A 454 22.72 -4.63 0.30
C CYS A 454 22.63 -3.11 0.03
N VAL A 455 23.19 -2.62 -1.08
CA VAL A 455 23.02 -1.21 -1.51
C VAL A 455 21.56 -0.86 -1.76
N ALA A 456 20.76 -1.78 -2.31
CA ALA A 456 19.32 -1.55 -2.48
C ALA A 456 18.61 -1.45 -1.12
N ALA A 457 18.91 -2.35 -0.18
CA ALA A 457 18.30 -2.36 1.15
C ALA A 457 18.65 -1.13 2.01
N LEU A 458 19.94 -0.75 2.09
CA LEU A 458 20.43 0.43 2.83
C LEU A 458 19.68 1.73 2.53
N THR A 459 19.08 1.80 1.35
CA THR A 459 18.43 3.01 0.84
C THR A 459 16.93 3.07 1.07
N LEU A 460 16.29 1.95 1.40
CA LEU A 460 14.92 1.92 1.89
C LEU A 460 14.83 2.57 3.28
N LEU A 461 15.92 2.46 4.07
CA LEU A 461 16.10 3.12 5.36
C LEU A 461 16.28 4.64 5.26
N HIS A 462 16.63 5.20 4.10
CA HIS A 462 17.03 6.60 3.97
C HIS A 462 15.92 7.60 4.36
N GLU A 463 14.66 7.25 4.10
CA GLU A 463 13.51 8.10 4.39
C GLU A 463 12.94 7.91 5.82
N LEU A 464 13.35 6.85 6.54
CA LEU A 464 12.84 6.55 7.89
C LEU A 464 13.02 7.70 8.91
N PRO A 465 14.16 8.41 8.98
CA PRO A 465 14.36 9.48 9.96
C PRO A 465 13.36 10.64 9.81
N HIS A 466 12.95 10.94 8.57
CA HIS A 466 11.99 12.01 8.29
C HIS A 466 10.60 11.66 8.82
N ASP A 467 10.12 10.45 8.56
CA ASP A 467 8.80 10.01 9.00
C ASP A 467 8.73 9.87 10.53
N LEU A 468 9.80 9.36 11.17
CA LEU A 468 9.91 9.35 12.64
C LEU A 468 9.88 10.75 13.24
N TYR A 469 10.62 11.71 12.66
CA TYR A 469 10.62 13.09 13.11
C TYR A 469 9.24 13.74 12.96
N PHE A 470 8.55 13.52 11.84
CA PHE A 470 7.20 14.02 11.61
C PHE A 470 6.21 13.47 12.64
N MET A 471 6.17 12.14 12.82
CA MET A 471 5.29 11.47 13.77
C MET A 471 5.53 11.90 15.22
N TYR A 472 6.79 12.07 15.61
CA TYR A 472 7.17 12.60 16.92
C TYR A 472 6.70 14.05 17.11
N LYS A 473 6.92 14.91 16.11
CA LYS A 473 6.53 16.34 16.15
C LYS A 473 5.02 16.53 16.35
N ILE A 474 4.19 15.68 15.74
CA ILE A 474 2.72 15.74 15.89
C ILE A 474 2.19 14.92 17.09
N ARG A 475 3.07 14.30 17.89
CA ARG A 475 2.71 13.43 19.04
C ARG A 475 1.80 12.25 18.65
N ALA A 476 1.99 11.68 17.46
CA ALA A 476 1.21 10.53 16.97
C ALA A 476 1.68 9.21 17.61
N TRP A 477 1.53 9.07 18.93
CA TRP A 477 2.03 7.93 19.71
C TRP A 477 1.46 6.58 19.27
N ASN A 478 0.20 6.54 18.82
CA ASN A 478 -0.42 5.31 18.30
C ASN A 478 0.26 4.83 17.01
N ASP A 479 0.48 5.74 16.07
CA ASP A 479 1.21 5.45 14.82
C ASP A 479 2.66 5.07 15.12
N TYR A 480 3.29 5.71 16.11
CA TYR A 480 4.63 5.39 16.57
C TYR A 480 4.69 3.95 17.11
N ALA A 481 3.76 3.58 18.00
CA ALA A 481 3.64 2.22 18.53
C ALA A 481 3.39 1.19 17.41
N LEU A 482 2.53 1.49 16.44
CA LEU A 482 2.27 0.61 15.29
C LEU A 482 3.51 0.42 14.41
N LEU A 483 4.25 1.48 14.11
CA LEU A 483 5.50 1.41 13.35
C LEU A 483 6.51 0.50 14.05
N PHE A 484 6.75 0.72 15.35
CA PHE A 484 7.71 -0.09 16.11
C PHE A 484 7.25 -1.53 16.32
N LEU A 485 5.96 -1.77 16.56
CA LEU A 485 5.40 -3.12 16.66
C LEU A 485 5.58 -3.88 15.35
N THR A 486 5.16 -3.31 14.21
CA THR A 486 5.40 -3.89 12.88
C THR A 486 6.88 -4.16 12.66
N PHE A 487 7.75 -3.19 12.96
CA PHE A 487 9.19 -3.31 12.77
C PHE A 487 9.81 -4.46 13.59
N PHE A 488 9.53 -4.51 14.90
CA PHE A 488 10.09 -5.53 15.78
C PHE A 488 9.49 -6.92 15.53
N THR A 489 8.18 -7.04 15.27
CA THR A 489 7.57 -8.33 14.91
C THR A 489 8.16 -8.88 13.60
N THR A 490 8.42 -8.02 12.61
CA THR A 490 9.03 -8.40 11.33
C THR A 490 10.48 -8.90 11.52
N ILE A 491 11.26 -8.29 12.41
CA ILE A 491 12.66 -8.70 12.67
C ILE A 491 12.74 -9.93 13.59
N PHE A 492 12.02 -9.93 14.71
CA PHE A 492 12.17 -10.92 15.77
C PHE A 492 11.38 -12.20 15.55
N VAL A 493 10.23 -12.14 14.86
CA VAL A 493 9.44 -13.33 14.54
C VAL A 493 9.82 -13.82 13.15
N SER A 494 9.44 -13.07 12.12
CA SER A 494 9.73 -13.34 10.70
C SER A 494 9.15 -12.21 9.85
N THR A 495 9.61 -12.05 8.61
CA THR A 495 9.06 -11.07 7.67
C THR A 495 7.58 -11.34 7.39
N GLU A 496 7.27 -12.62 7.31
CA GLU A 496 6.00 -13.28 7.02
C GLU A 496 4.94 -12.90 8.05
N TYR A 497 5.14 -13.34 9.30
CA TYR A 497 4.25 -13.03 10.41
C TYR A 497 4.25 -11.53 10.71
N GLY A 498 5.35 -10.81 10.43
CA GLY A 498 5.41 -9.35 10.42
C GLY A 498 4.33 -8.71 9.55
N THR A 499 4.21 -9.11 8.28
CA THR A 499 3.13 -8.61 7.39
C THR A 499 1.74 -8.99 7.91
N LEU A 500 1.52 -10.27 8.23
CA LEU A 500 0.19 -10.79 8.58
C LEU A 500 -0.34 -10.17 9.88
N ILE A 501 0.49 -10.08 10.92
CA ILE A 501 0.13 -9.45 12.20
C ILE A 501 -0.16 -7.97 11.99
N SER A 502 0.62 -7.29 11.15
CA SER A 502 0.40 -5.87 10.85
C SER A 502 -0.93 -5.62 10.14
N VAL A 503 -1.23 -6.40 9.08
CA VAL A 503 -2.51 -6.33 8.35
C VAL A 503 -3.68 -6.64 9.29
N ALA A 504 -3.58 -7.72 10.07
CA ALA A 504 -4.62 -8.14 11.01
C ALA A 504 -4.87 -7.09 12.11
N LEU A 505 -3.81 -6.54 12.71
CA LEU A 505 -3.93 -5.48 13.71
C LEU A 505 -4.56 -4.21 13.12
N SER A 506 -4.18 -3.84 11.90
CA SER A 506 -4.75 -2.67 11.25
C SER A 506 -6.23 -2.87 10.89
N LEU A 507 -6.64 -4.08 10.48
CA LEU A 507 -8.05 -4.47 10.34
C LEU A 507 -8.80 -4.33 11.67
N VAL A 508 -8.25 -4.88 12.76
CA VAL A 508 -8.84 -4.79 14.11
C VAL A 508 -8.98 -3.35 14.57
N LEU A 509 -7.99 -2.49 14.29
CA LEU A 509 -8.05 -1.07 14.64
C LEU A 509 -9.07 -0.28 13.81
N VAL A 510 -9.18 -0.56 12.51
CA VAL A 510 -10.24 0.02 11.65
C VAL A 510 -11.61 -0.41 12.17
N VAL A 511 -11.83 -1.71 12.43
CA VAL A 511 -13.09 -2.20 13.01
C VAL A 511 -13.38 -1.53 14.35
N LYS A 512 -12.43 -1.50 15.29
CA LYS A 512 -12.57 -0.84 16.59
C LYS A 512 -12.96 0.64 16.44
N HIS A 513 -12.30 1.38 15.56
CA HIS A 513 -12.60 2.80 15.35
C HIS A 513 -13.96 3.00 14.68
N SER A 514 -14.38 2.08 13.80
CA SER A 514 -15.68 2.10 13.14
C SER A 514 -16.83 1.77 14.13
N THR A 515 -16.61 0.87 15.09
CA THR A 515 -17.63 0.49 16.09
C THR A 515 -17.98 1.55 17.13
N TYR A 516 -17.26 2.68 17.20
CA TYR A 516 -17.42 3.68 18.26
C TYR A 516 -18.21 4.91 17.77
N PRO A 517 -19.56 4.95 17.96
CA PRO A 517 -20.39 5.99 17.38
C PRO A 517 -20.09 7.36 18.00
N ARG A 518 -19.81 8.37 17.17
CA ARG A 518 -19.63 9.76 17.61
C ARG A 518 -20.98 10.43 17.89
N ILE A 519 -21.29 10.49 19.19
CA ILE A 519 -22.40 11.27 19.75
C ILE A 519 -21.89 12.52 20.46
N THR A 520 -22.66 13.60 20.43
CA THR A 520 -22.34 14.88 21.08
C THR A 520 -23.59 15.46 21.75
N ILE A 521 -23.51 15.84 23.03
CA ILE A 521 -24.60 16.57 23.69
C ILE A 521 -24.52 18.04 23.28
N LEU A 522 -25.66 18.60 22.88
CA LEU A 522 -25.80 20.02 22.57
C LEU A 522 -26.50 20.74 23.73
N GLY A 523 -26.07 21.97 23.98
CA GLY A 523 -26.71 22.90 24.92
C GLY A 523 -27.09 24.18 24.23
N ARG A 524 -28.04 24.92 24.81
CA ARG A 524 -28.54 26.19 24.28
C ARG A 524 -27.56 27.31 24.64
N VAL A 525 -27.24 28.17 23.69
CA VAL A 525 -26.34 29.32 23.93
C VAL A 525 -27.17 30.49 24.48
N GLY A 526 -27.21 30.62 25.81
CA GLY A 526 -28.08 31.57 26.51
C GLY A 526 -29.53 31.52 26.03
N ASN A 527 -30.13 32.69 25.80
CA ASN A 527 -31.51 32.80 25.29
C ASN A 527 -31.63 32.73 23.74
N THR A 528 -30.56 32.38 23.02
CA THR A 528 -30.59 32.29 21.56
C THR A 528 -31.18 30.95 21.08
N ASN A 529 -31.42 30.82 19.77
CA ASN A 529 -31.80 29.53 19.15
C ASN A 529 -30.56 28.77 18.61
N GLU A 530 -29.36 29.10 19.09
CA GLU A 530 -28.11 28.42 18.72
C GLU A 530 -27.80 27.27 19.69
N PHE A 531 -27.35 26.13 19.13
CA PHE A 531 -27.03 24.91 19.88
C PHE A 531 -25.59 24.49 19.62
N LYS A 532 -24.76 24.46 20.68
CA LYS A 532 -23.34 24.13 20.62
C LYS A 532 -22.99 22.91 21.50
N PRO A 533 -21.90 22.19 21.20
CA PRO A 533 -21.39 21.13 22.07
C PRO A 533 -21.02 21.67 23.46
N ILE A 534 -21.72 21.22 24.51
CA ILE A 534 -21.52 21.71 25.89
C ILE A 534 -20.08 21.50 26.36
N LYS A 535 -19.49 20.38 25.94
CA LYS A 535 -18.12 19.98 26.26
C LYS A 535 -17.04 20.93 25.71
N ASP A 536 -17.31 21.56 24.57
CA ASP A 536 -16.36 22.42 23.88
C ASP A 536 -16.56 23.91 24.22
N PHE A 537 -17.76 24.27 24.71
CA PHE A 537 -18.16 25.63 25.12
C PHE A 537 -18.72 25.65 26.56
N PRO A 538 -17.95 25.23 27.58
CA PRO A 538 -18.41 25.17 28.95
C PRO A 538 -18.73 26.57 29.50
N GLY A 539 -19.97 26.78 29.94
CA GLY A 539 -20.45 28.06 30.48
C GLY A 539 -21.06 29.02 29.43
N GLU A 540 -20.93 28.73 28.14
CA GLU A 540 -21.72 29.41 27.09
C GLU A 540 -22.95 28.58 26.68
N ALA A 541 -22.80 27.25 26.62
CA ALA A 541 -23.85 26.32 26.24
C ALA A 541 -24.40 25.60 27.48
N GLU A 542 -25.68 25.82 27.79
CA GLU A 542 -26.34 25.30 28.98
C GLU A 542 -27.27 24.12 28.67
N HIS A 543 -27.45 23.23 29.66
CA HIS A 543 -28.45 22.17 29.59
C HIS A 543 -29.86 22.75 29.80
N ILE A 544 -30.84 22.24 29.07
CA ILE A 544 -32.25 22.55 29.27
C ILE A 544 -32.81 21.53 30.27
N ALA A 545 -33.51 21.99 31.31
CA ALA A 545 -34.13 21.11 32.29
C ALA A 545 -35.14 20.16 31.61
N GLY A 546 -35.10 18.87 31.95
CA GLY A 546 -35.98 17.84 31.38
C GLY A 546 -35.68 17.44 29.92
N VAL A 547 -34.78 18.14 29.20
CA VAL A 547 -34.53 17.89 27.76
C VAL A 547 -33.07 17.54 27.45
N LEU A 548 -32.85 16.37 26.85
CA LEU A 548 -31.53 15.95 26.36
C LEU A 548 -31.44 16.08 24.83
N VAL A 549 -30.58 16.97 24.34
CA VAL A 549 -30.31 17.15 22.90
C VAL A 549 -29.04 16.39 22.51
N VAL A 550 -29.16 15.37 21.66
CA VAL A 550 -28.04 14.53 21.23
C VAL A 550 -27.87 14.60 19.71
N ARG A 551 -26.70 15.06 19.26
CA ARG A 551 -26.28 14.93 17.85
C ARG A 551 -25.64 13.58 17.59
N ILE A 552 -26.14 12.87 16.59
CA ILE A 552 -25.54 11.64 16.05
C ILE A 552 -24.81 12.01 14.75
N ALA A 553 -23.49 11.91 14.76
CA ALA A 553 -22.62 12.45 13.70
C ALA A 553 -22.04 11.40 12.73
N GLU A 554 -22.51 10.17 12.80
CA GLU A 554 -22.02 9.06 11.97
C GLU A 554 -23.18 8.20 11.45
N PRO A 555 -23.02 7.55 10.27
CA PRO A 555 -23.98 6.57 9.80
C PRO A 555 -24.09 5.41 10.80
N LEU A 556 -25.32 4.94 11.01
CA LEU A 556 -25.62 3.87 11.96
C LEU A 556 -25.77 2.54 11.24
N TYR A 557 -25.06 1.54 11.72
CA TYR A 557 -25.06 0.19 11.17
C TYR A 557 -24.82 -0.84 12.29
N PHE A 558 -25.01 -2.13 11.99
CA PHE A 558 -25.05 -3.21 13.00
C PHE A 558 -23.88 -3.19 14.02
N ALA A 559 -22.69 -2.74 13.63
CA ALA A 559 -21.50 -2.80 14.48
C ALA A 559 -21.34 -1.62 15.46
N ASN A 560 -21.99 -0.46 15.21
CA ASN A 560 -21.88 0.71 16.08
C ASN A 560 -23.17 1.02 16.88
N THR A 561 -24.34 0.56 16.42
CA THR A 561 -25.62 0.93 17.04
C THR A 561 -25.85 0.25 18.40
N GLY A 562 -25.22 -0.91 18.65
CA GLY A 562 -25.18 -1.50 20.00
C GLY A 562 -24.48 -0.57 21.02
N GLN A 563 -23.31 -0.02 20.66
CA GLN A 563 -22.62 0.96 21.51
C GLN A 563 -23.39 2.28 21.62
N LEU A 564 -24.21 2.66 20.63
CA LEU A 564 -25.06 3.85 20.74
C LEU A 564 -26.04 3.71 21.92
N LYS A 565 -26.73 2.58 22.03
CA LYS A 565 -27.69 2.28 23.11
C LYS A 565 -27.04 2.39 24.50
N ASP A 566 -25.89 1.75 24.69
CA ASP A 566 -25.15 1.78 25.96
C ASP A 566 -24.63 3.19 26.30
N ARG A 567 -24.22 3.96 25.29
CA ARG A 567 -23.70 5.32 25.51
C ARG A 567 -24.79 6.34 25.77
N LEU A 568 -25.94 6.26 25.10
CA LEU A 568 -27.10 7.09 25.42
C LEU A 568 -27.51 6.88 26.88
N ARG A 569 -27.65 5.62 27.30
CA ARG A 569 -27.93 5.28 28.70
C ARG A 569 -26.91 5.86 29.68
N ARG A 570 -25.61 5.80 29.40
CA ARG A 570 -24.58 6.44 30.25
C ARG A 570 -24.67 7.97 30.28
N LEU A 571 -25.05 8.60 29.17
CA LEU A 571 -25.27 10.05 29.15
C LEU A 571 -26.51 10.44 29.96
N GLU A 572 -27.57 9.62 29.95
CA GLU A 572 -28.74 9.80 30.79
C GLU A 572 -28.43 9.61 32.28
N GLU A 573 -27.63 8.61 32.66
CA GLU A 573 -27.29 8.33 34.06
C GLU A 573 -26.29 9.37 34.65
N PHE A 574 -25.29 9.81 33.87
CA PHE A 574 -24.14 10.57 34.40
C PHE A 574 -23.91 11.96 33.79
N GLY A 575 -24.60 12.33 32.71
CA GLY A 575 -24.44 13.62 32.02
C GLY A 575 -23.16 13.77 31.17
N ASP A 576 -22.04 13.16 31.57
CA ASP A 576 -20.80 13.10 30.79
C ASP A 576 -20.25 11.66 30.73
N MET A 577 -19.82 11.23 29.54
CA MET A 577 -19.12 9.97 29.28
C MET A 577 -17.80 9.81 30.08
N ARG A 578 -17.28 10.88 30.68
CA ARG A 578 -16.05 10.89 31.49
C ARG A 578 -16.24 10.42 32.93
N VAL A 579 -17.46 10.47 33.47
CA VAL A 579 -17.76 10.06 34.85
C VAL A 579 -17.52 8.55 34.99
N HIS A 580 -16.85 8.12 36.06
CA HIS A 580 -16.63 6.69 36.28
C HIS A 580 -17.97 6.02 36.65
N PRO A 581 -18.31 4.81 36.14
CA PRO A 581 -19.54 4.08 36.49
C PRO A 581 -19.71 3.66 37.97
N SER A 582 -18.90 4.21 38.88
CA SER A 582 -18.93 3.97 40.32
C SER A 582 -19.16 5.26 41.12
N GLU A 583 -19.31 6.39 40.43
CA GLU A 583 -19.76 7.66 41.01
C GLU A 583 -21.29 7.71 40.96
N ASP A 584 -21.91 8.56 41.79
CA ASP A 584 -23.35 8.71 41.81
C ASP A 584 -23.90 9.33 40.51
N ALA A 585 -25.13 8.93 40.13
CA ALA A 585 -25.85 9.51 39.00
C ALA A 585 -26.06 11.01 39.19
N ARG A 586 -25.79 11.81 38.14
CA ARG A 586 -25.67 13.27 38.22
C ARG A 586 -26.77 14.04 37.49
N MET A 587 -27.60 13.35 36.72
CA MET A 587 -28.64 13.96 35.88
C MET A 587 -30.02 13.93 36.55
N LEU A 588 -30.79 14.98 36.29
CA LEU A 588 -32.23 15.03 36.58
C LEU A 588 -32.98 14.04 35.66
N PRO A 589 -34.19 13.59 36.04
CA PRO A 589 -35.02 12.79 35.15
C PRO A 589 -35.25 13.52 33.81
N ILE A 590 -35.01 12.81 32.72
CA ILE A 590 -35.19 13.31 31.36
C ILE A 590 -36.62 12.97 30.93
N GLU A 591 -37.37 13.99 30.49
CA GLU A 591 -38.75 13.87 30.02
C GLU A 591 -38.80 13.87 28.48
N ASN A 592 -37.83 14.52 27.82
CA ASN A 592 -37.79 14.65 26.37
C ASN A 592 -36.36 14.44 25.83
N VAL A 593 -36.23 13.70 24.72
CA VAL A 593 -34.96 13.48 24.00
C VAL A 593 -35.08 13.96 22.57
N ILE A 594 -34.15 14.81 22.15
CA ILE A 594 -34.08 15.36 20.79
C ILE A 594 -32.85 14.82 20.07
N PHE A 595 -33.06 14.03 19.03
CA PHE A 595 -31.99 13.52 18.16
C PHE A 595 -31.75 14.44 16.96
N ASP A 596 -30.61 15.13 16.97
CA ASP A 596 -30.09 15.86 15.81
C ASP A 596 -29.32 14.89 14.90
N ILE A 597 -29.91 14.56 13.75
CA ILE A 597 -29.40 13.56 12.80
C ILE A 597 -28.96 14.17 11.46
N GLU A 598 -28.70 15.49 11.43
CA GLU A 598 -28.24 16.23 10.22
C GLU A 598 -27.03 15.60 9.52
N THR A 599 -26.13 15.01 10.31
CA THR A 599 -24.85 14.46 9.87
C THR A 599 -24.80 12.93 9.86
N MET A 600 -25.86 12.26 10.30
CA MET A 600 -26.06 10.84 10.03
C MET A 600 -26.43 10.73 8.55
N GLU A 601 -25.61 10.07 7.72
CA GLU A 601 -25.91 9.97 6.28
C GLU A 601 -26.80 8.75 5.95
N ASP A 602 -26.51 7.60 6.54
CA ASP A 602 -27.10 6.30 6.21
C ASP A 602 -27.47 5.48 7.46
N LEU A 603 -28.36 4.51 7.29
CA LEU A 603 -28.93 3.66 8.34
C LEU A 603 -29.16 2.24 7.80
N ASP A 604 -28.44 1.24 8.31
CA ASP A 604 -28.68 -0.16 7.93
C ASP A 604 -29.91 -0.77 8.62
N ALA A 605 -30.34 -1.96 8.17
CA ALA A 605 -31.55 -2.60 8.69
C ALA A 605 -31.46 -2.99 10.18
N SER A 606 -30.29 -3.42 10.64
CA SER A 606 -30.07 -3.80 12.05
C SER A 606 -30.01 -2.57 12.94
N ALA A 607 -29.41 -1.48 12.48
CA ALA A 607 -29.40 -0.21 13.15
C ALA A 607 -30.80 0.42 13.22
N ALA A 608 -31.59 0.33 12.16
CA ALA A 608 -32.98 0.76 12.17
C ALA A 608 -33.80 -0.02 13.21
N GLN A 609 -33.61 -1.33 13.32
CA GLN A 609 -34.26 -2.16 14.35
C GLN A 609 -33.83 -1.75 15.77
N ILE A 610 -32.53 -1.59 16.03
CA ILE A 610 -32.04 -1.16 17.35
C ILE A 610 -32.53 0.26 17.68
N LEU A 611 -32.65 1.15 16.69
CA LEU A 611 -33.21 2.49 16.87
C LEU A 611 -34.71 2.46 17.22
N CYS A 612 -35.49 1.54 16.64
CA CYS A 612 -36.86 1.25 17.09
C CYS A 612 -36.89 0.78 18.56
N GLU A 613 -36.03 -0.15 18.96
CA GLU A 613 -35.93 -0.59 20.37
C GLU A 613 -35.55 0.55 21.32
N ILE A 614 -34.68 1.47 20.88
CA ILE A 614 -34.29 2.66 21.65
C ILE A 614 -35.52 3.57 21.86
N VAL A 615 -36.29 3.88 20.80
CA VAL A 615 -37.51 4.69 20.90
C VAL A 615 -38.57 4.01 21.78
N GLU A 616 -38.82 2.71 21.60
CA GLU A 616 -39.72 1.95 22.48
C GLU A 616 -39.29 2.00 23.94
N SER A 617 -37.98 1.90 24.22
CA SER A 617 -37.42 1.99 25.57
C SER A 617 -37.48 3.40 26.18
N TYR A 618 -37.64 4.46 25.39
CA TYR A 618 -37.97 5.80 25.88
C TYR A 618 -39.47 5.91 26.17
N HIS A 619 -40.33 5.50 25.22
CA HIS A 619 -41.78 5.59 25.38
C HIS A 619 -42.30 4.74 26.55
N GLN A 620 -41.71 3.57 26.81
CA GLN A 620 -42.00 2.74 28.00
C GLN A 620 -41.64 3.42 29.33
N ARG A 621 -40.75 4.42 29.32
CA ARG A 621 -40.36 5.23 30.48
C ARG A 621 -41.13 6.55 30.57
N GLY A 622 -42.05 6.83 29.64
CA GLY A 622 -42.74 8.11 29.55
C GLY A 622 -41.88 9.26 29.00
N VAL A 623 -40.77 8.93 28.32
CA VAL A 623 -39.87 9.93 27.72
C VAL A 623 -40.25 10.13 26.25
N ASN A 624 -40.56 11.36 25.86
CA ASN A 624 -40.89 11.69 24.47
C ASN A 624 -39.62 11.71 23.60
N VAL A 625 -39.70 11.19 22.39
CA VAL A 625 -38.59 11.22 21.43
C VAL A 625 -38.92 12.10 20.23
N PHE A 626 -37.98 12.98 19.87
CA PHE A 626 -38.05 13.88 18.73
C PHE A 626 -36.85 13.67 17.81
N PHE A 627 -37.04 13.82 16.50
CA PHE A 627 -35.96 13.76 15.51
C PHE A 627 -35.92 15.04 14.69
N VAL A 628 -34.72 15.58 14.48
CA VAL A 628 -34.52 16.86 13.79
C VAL A 628 -33.57 16.69 12.62
N LYS A 629 -33.84 17.40 11.52
CA LYS A 629 -33.00 17.45 10.30
C LYS A 629 -32.86 16.10 9.56
N LEU A 630 -33.89 15.25 9.63
CA LEU A 630 -33.99 14.00 8.89
C LEU A 630 -33.89 14.20 7.37
N HIS A 631 -32.95 13.51 6.70
CA HIS A 631 -32.82 13.57 5.24
C HIS A 631 -33.83 12.67 4.51
N ALA A 632 -34.13 13.01 3.25
CA ALA A 632 -35.11 12.30 2.43
C ALA A 632 -34.81 10.80 2.20
N ASN A 633 -33.53 10.40 2.22
CA ASN A 633 -33.16 8.99 2.13
C ASN A 633 -33.42 8.23 3.44
N GLN A 634 -33.08 8.83 4.58
CA GLN A 634 -33.38 8.26 5.90
C GLN A 634 -34.88 8.16 6.15
N LYS A 635 -35.68 9.17 5.75
CA LYS A 635 -37.14 9.09 5.87
C LYS A 635 -37.72 7.84 5.20
N LYS A 636 -37.19 7.40 4.05
CA LYS A 636 -37.61 6.15 3.40
C LYS A 636 -37.29 4.91 4.26
N MET A 637 -36.17 4.92 4.98
CA MET A 637 -35.80 3.82 5.89
C MET A 637 -36.64 3.86 7.16
N PHE A 638 -36.83 5.04 7.78
CA PHE A 638 -37.65 5.24 8.98
C PHE A 638 -39.10 4.76 8.77
N VAL A 639 -39.70 5.09 7.62
CA VAL A 639 -41.05 4.63 7.25
C VAL A 639 -41.07 3.11 7.04
N ARG A 640 -40.09 2.54 6.30
CA ARG A 640 -40.03 1.09 6.07
C ARG A 640 -39.76 0.25 7.32
N ALA A 641 -39.06 0.81 8.30
CA ALA A 641 -38.77 0.18 9.58
C ALA A 641 -39.90 0.33 10.62
N GLY A 642 -40.95 1.10 10.31
CA GLY A 642 -42.00 1.47 11.26
C GLY A 642 -41.54 2.44 12.37
N LEU A 643 -40.35 3.03 12.24
CA LEU A 643 -39.81 4.01 13.18
C LEU A 643 -40.57 5.34 13.10
N TRP A 644 -41.00 5.73 11.89
CA TRP A 644 -41.83 6.92 11.65
C TRP A 644 -43.12 6.87 12.48
N ASP A 645 -43.84 5.75 12.39
CA ASP A 645 -45.12 5.56 13.07
C ASP A 645 -44.98 5.39 14.60
N LYS A 646 -43.85 4.85 15.06
CA LYS A 646 -43.53 4.70 16.50
C LYS A 646 -43.22 6.04 17.18
N VAL A 647 -42.59 6.96 16.46
CA VAL A 647 -42.23 8.30 16.96
C VAL A 647 -43.43 9.26 16.90
N GLY A 648 -44.26 9.16 15.85
CA GLY A 648 -45.37 10.09 15.59
C GLY A 648 -44.96 11.19 14.61
N GLU A 649 -45.86 11.58 13.70
CA GLU A 649 -45.53 12.53 12.62
C GLU A 649 -45.15 13.93 13.13
N ASP A 650 -45.80 14.36 14.21
CA ASP A 650 -45.63 15.69 14.82
C ASP A 650 -44.31 15.87 15.57
N HIS A 651 -43.52 14.79 15.72
CA HIS A 651 -42.24 14.79 16.43
C HIS A 651 -41.00 14.91 15.50
N PHE A 652 -41.22 15.23 14.22
CA PHE A 652 -40.16 15.38 13.21
C PHE A 652 -39.97 16.84 12.75
N PHE A 653 -38.85 17.45 13.13
CA PHE A 653 -38.60 18.89 12.94
C PHE A 653 -37.44 19.23 12.00
N ARG A 654 -37.39 20.49 11.55
CA ARG A 654 -36.27 21.04 10.75
C ARG A 654 -35.21 21.74 11.60
N ARG A 655 -35.56 22.26 12.77
CA ARG A 655 -34.61 22.88 13.72
C ARG A 655 -34.89 22.41 15.14
N ILE A 656 -33.86 22.48 15.97
CA ILE A 656 -33.92 22.08 17.38
C ILE A 656 -34.81 23.06 18.16
N SER A 657 -34.83 24.35 17.77
CA SER A 657 -35.77 25.34 18.29
C SER A 657 -37.22 24.89 18.14
N ASP A 658 -37.61 24.47 16.93
CA ASP A 658 -39.01 24.17 16.61
C ASP A 658 -39.54 22.98 17.44
N ALA A 659 -38.66 22.02 17.76
CA ALA A 659 -38.98 20.91 18.67
C ALA A 659 -39.05 21.34 20.15
N LEU A 660 -38.19 22.28 20.57
CA LEU A 660 -38.21 22.83 21.93
C LEU A 660 -39.40 23.76 22.18
N ASP A 661 -39.80 24.54 21.18
CA ASP A 661 -40.98 25.40 21.27
C ASP A 661 -42.22 24.52 21.54
N LEU A 662 -42.38 23.38 20.85
CA LEU A 662 -43.43 22.39 21.15
C LEU A 662 -43.30 21.81 22.58
N ILE A 663 -42.09 21.47 23.03
CA ILE A 663 -41.87 20.89 24.38
C ILE A 663 -42.17 21.92 25.49
N LEU A 664 -41.98 23.21 25.24
CA LEU A 664 -42.17 24.29 26.22
C LEU A 664 -43.59 24.92 26.18
N ASP A 665 -44.34 24.72 25.10
CA ASP A 665 -45.77 25.07 25.00
C ASP A 665 -46.69 24.03 25.69
N TYR A 666 -46.15 22.88 26.12
CA TYR A 666 -46.81 21.81 26.88
C TYR A 666 -46.52 21.86 28.39
#